data_AF-A0A1Z9F4Q7-F1
#
_entry.id   AF-A0A1Z9F4Q7-F1
#
_cell.length_a   1.000
_cell.length_b   1.000
_cell.length_c   1.000
_cell.angle_alpha   90.00
_cell.angle_beta   90.00
_cell.angle_gamma   90.00
#
_symmetry.space_group_name_H-M   'P 1'
#
loop_
_entity.id
_entity.type
_entity.pdbx_description
1 polymer ?
#
loop_
_entity_poly.entity_id
_entity_poly.type
_entity_poly.pdbx_seq_one_letter_code
_entity_poly.pdbx_strand_id
1 'polypeptide(L)'
;MRIKFAGFIGKRFGVEHQLAVHSPNEAIRALCQLVPGFRAFLTSAHERGIYFQIITSNTDDLTGVGYDELQLGCQSFTLVPVITGNFFGLFGGGKTGGILSILAGVALVAFAMTGFGFVTWGAAGTISAGIQTATMSLGIGLIFTGVASLFAPGLPTQKNRQESAGADDAISRGAAPVAVNGQAVPLLYGEYLVDNMPTVASYIDNNEGYFLGLVSEGEIAGFPTSVNEDLYLDGMVAKASLIQNVQLTNGSQTTKSIDIVKSAGFSIPINVPFNPQGGDYDGDDDGTPNTQITRTFTQKEADTVTIRLSIGPVYQTKNKSDSGGSDSNFRDYTESDDSGGADNPTEIVIQILDGNADILHSSTKRFEKVTSTQLREYDFDIQDAVEPISMRVTRIDRKGPRGPVTKSGESSQRQYTWTKSPVTWISADVTWAERLVYPYSSLLALKFAAGEFGQFPKIQARLKGLVVPTLNSSLQVSYSYSNNPAYILLDLLTNPRYGAGYRTYTIEDHEHVQAGIRMQDCDLASFKNAARYCEDKGITFNGYINKDADALELFRGVAATFQGQIIYAGGFITIVVDKKLEDTTNIRLYSSANTIGSGDASSAGSHFSYEGTGRRSRSTAVQVSFVDPSEFYTERKTLIEDAGLIDRYGYNLTQVRALGCTSEEQAIRIGRYTLASNTLSTETVSFKVGPDGAMLLPGDICLVMDPLKTNHESGGRIKTVADNRIIADRNLTARSSPTNWFLYVYGPSGVANKFSISSIRSDGTIRIIGTFGSNRPSTMDMWAIVKENPTIQLAKEPMYRVQTIKENGDNTYTVIAIKYDKSKFDFVDGGSGAELTAASYTTRYSSGSNITIKRSSLQFQLRTPER
;
A
#
# COMPACT_ATOMS: atom_id res chain seq x y z
N MET A 1 -30.10 -40.43 8.79
CA MET A 1 -30.02 -38.97 8.98
C MET A 1 -30.49 -38.24 7.72
N ARG A 2 -31.36 -37.23 7.85
CA ARG A 2 -31.76 -36.34 6.73
C ARG A 2 -30.85 -35.11 6.70
N ILE A 3 -30.24 -34.83 5.55
CA ILE A 3 -29.26 -33.75 5.38
C ILE A 3 -29.80 -32.76 4.37
N LYS A 4 -29.79 -31.47 4.70
CA LYS A 4 -30.19 -30.40 3.78
C LYS A 4 -29.01 -29.46 3.49
N PHE A 5 -28.78 -29.14 2.23
CA PHE A 5 -27.83 -28.11 1.82
C PHE A 5 -28.56 -26.83 1.48
N ALA A 6 -28.24 -25.75 2.19
CA ALA A 6 -28.82 -24.44 1.93
C ALA A 6 -27.99 -23.62 0.93
N GLY A 7 -28.62 -22.59 0.36
CA GLY A 7 -27.95 -21.63 -0.52
C GLY A 7 -27.39 -22.25 -1.81
N PHE A 8 -26.26 -21.70 -2.28
CA PHE A 8 -25.66 -22.10 -3.57
C PHE A 8 -25.08 -23.52 -3.56
N ILE A 9 -24.81 -24.10 -2.38
CA ILE A 9 -24.32 -25.48 -2.24
C ILE A 9 -25.38 -26.49 -2.66
N GLY A 10 -26.64 -26.26 -2.28
CA GLY A 10 -27.76 -27.13 -2.67
C GLY A 10 -27.96 -27.20 -4.19
N LYS A 11 -27.72 -26.09 -4.90
CA LYS A 11 -27.76 -26.07 -6.38
C LYS A 11 -26.63 -26.88 -7.02
N ARG A 12 -25.48 -26.97 -6.36
CA ARG A 12 -24.27 -27.61 -6.91
C ARG A 12 -24.16 -29.10 -6.58
N PHE A 13 -24.60 -29.49 -5.40
CA PHE A 13 -24.40 -30.85 -4.88
C PHE A 13 -25.71 -31.62 -4.62
N GLY A 14 -26.86 -30.97 -4.76
CA GLY A 14 -28.18 -31.52 -4.42
C GLY A 14 -28.73 -30.89 -3.14
N VAL A 15 -30.04 -30.64 -3.09
CA VAL A 15 -30.67 -29.90 -1.98
C VAL A 15 -30.89 -30.79 -0.76
N GLU A 16 -31.22 -32.08 -0.96
CA GLU A 16 -31.46 -33.03 0.12
C GLU A 16 -30.69 -34.34 -0.12
N HIS A 17 -30.06 -34.85 0.94
CA HIS A 17 -29.38 -36.15 0.96
C HIS A 17 -29.89 -36.99 2.14
N GLN A 18 -30.08 -38.29 1.92
CA GLN A 18 -30.50 -39.22 2.95
C GLN A 18 -29.43 -40.31 3.10
N LEU A 19 -28.79 -40.37 4.27
CA LEU A 19 -27.70 -41.29 4.56
C LEU A 19 -27.97 -42.07 5.85
N ALA A 20 -27.54 -43.34 5.90
CA ALA A 20 -27.62 -44.20 7.07
C ALA A 20 -26.42 -43.99 8.01
N VAL A 21 -26.36 -42.82 8.66
CA VAL A 21 -25.27 -42.38 9.56
C VAL A 21 -25.84 -41.79 10.85
N HIS A 22 -25.05 -41.80 11.94
CA HIS A 22 -25.51 -41.44 13.29
C HIS A 22 -25.09 -40.02 13.72
N SER A 23 -23.94 -39.53 13.28
CA SER A 23 -23.41 -38.19 13.63
C SER A 23 -23.19 -37.29 12.39
N PRO A 24 -23.21 -35.94 12.55
CA PRO A 24 -22.82 -35.00 11.50
C PRO A 24 -21.42 -35.29 10.93
N ASN A 25 -20.50 -35.73 11.78
CA ASN A 25 -19.14 -36.06 11.37
C ASN A 25 -19.09 -37.24 10.37
N GLU A 26 -19.80 -38.33 10.68
CA GLU A 26 -19.94 -39.47 9.77
C GLU A 26 -20.67 -39.10 8.48
N ALA A 27 -21.65 -38.21 8.58
CA ALA A 27 -22.39 -37.73 7.43
C ALA A 27 -21.52 -36.93 6.46
N ILE A 28 -20.68 -36.01 6.97
CA ILE A 28 -19.74 -35.24 6.14
C ILE A 28 -18.69 -36.16 5.52
N ARG A 29 -18.19 -37.15 6.26
CA ARG A 29 -17.27 -38.17 5.74
C ARG A 29 -17.90 -38.93 4.56
N ALA A 30 -19.13 -39.42 4.74
CA ALA A 30 -19.85 -40.15 3.72
C ALA A 30 -20.12 -39.27 2.49
N LEU A 31 -20.53 -38.01 2.68
CA LEU A 31 -20.75 -37.05 1.58
C LEU A 31 -19.48 -36.74 0.80
N CYS A 32 -18.33 -36.65 1.47
CA CYS A 32 -17.04 -36.44 0.81
C CYS A 32 -16.63 -37.60 -0.12
N GLN A 33 -17.19 -38.79 0.08
CA GLN A 33 -16.94 -39.97 -0.75
C GLN A 33 -18.05 -40.20 -1.79
N LEU A 34 -19.30 -39.94 -1.41
CA LEU A 34 -20.48 -40.23 -2.23
C LEU A 34 -20.79 -39.13 -3.26
N VAL A 35 -20.46 -37.88 -2.96
CA VAL A 35 -20.75 -36.73 -3.83
C VAL A 35 -19.47 -36.25 -4.52
N PRO A 36 -19.34 -36.43 -5.85
CA PRO A 36 -18.16 -35.99 -6.60
C PRO A 36 -17.90 -34.49 -6.43
N GLY A 37 -16.65 -34.13 -6.14
CA GLY A 37 -16.22 -32.73 -6.00
C GLY A 37 -16.62 -32.05 -4.67
N PHE A 38 -17.44 -32.67 -3.83
CA PHE A 38 -17.85 -32.09 -2.54
C PHE A 38 -16.68 -31.93 -1.57
N ARG A 39 -15.80 -32.95 -1.49
CA ARG A 39 -14.57 -32.89 -0.69
C ARG A 39 -13.64 -31.76 -1.14
N ALA A 40 -13.39 -31.66 -2.45
CA ALA A 40 -12.52 -30.62 -3.00
C ALA A 40 -13.10 -29.22 -2.71
N PHE A 41 -14.41 -29.07 -2.86
CA PHE A 41 -15.11 -27.83 -2.54
C PHE A 41 -15.00 -27.43 -1.07
N LEU A 42 -15.25 -28.33 -0.12
CA LEU A 42 -15.09 -28.01 1.31
C LEU A 42 -13.63 -27.65 1.65
N THR A 43 -12.67 -28.32 1.02
CA THR A 43 -11.24 -28.09 1.27
C THR A 43 -10.81 -26.70 0.78
N SER A 44 -11.27 -26.26 -0.41
CA SER A 44 -10.91 -24.96 -0.99
C SER A 44 -11.89 -23.81 -0.66
N ALA A 45 -12.95 -24.06 0.11
CA ALA A 45 -14.00 -23.06 0.37
C ALA A 45 -13.48 -21.84 1.15
N HIS A 46 -12.58 -22.08 2.11
CA HIS A 46 -12.01 -21.03 2.96
C HIS A 46 -11.14 -20.04 2.17
N GLU A 47 -10.44 -20.49 1.12
CA GLU A 47 -9.68 -19.65 0.17
C GLU A 47 -10.57 -18.64 -0.55
N ARG A 48 -11.88 -18.90 -0.60
CA ARG A 48 -12.89 -18.04 -1.23
C ARG A 48 -13.76 -17.30 -0.21
N GLY A 49 -13.38 -17.30 1.07
CA GLY A 49 -14.17 -16.69 2.16
C GLY A 49 -15.48 -17.41 2.48
N ILE A 50 -15.63 -18.67 2.05
CA ILE A 50 -16.84 -19.46 2.28
C ILE A 50 -16.61 -20.37 3.50
N TYR A 51 -17.44 -20.18 4.52
CA TYR A 51 -17.50 -21.01 5.71
C TYR A 51 -18.88 -21.65 5.85
N PHE A 52 -19.06 -22.50 6.86
CA PHE A 52 -20.24 -23.34 6.99
C PHE A 52 -20.80 -23.30 8.40
N GLN A 53 -22.10 -23.06 8.52
CA GLN A 53 -22.83 -23.27 9.75
C GLN A 53 -23.59 -24.59 9.67
N ILE A 54 -23.52 -25.39 10.73
CA ILE A 54 -24.26 -26.65 10.85
C ILE A 54 -25.37 -26.44 11.89
N ILE A 55 -26.62 -26.65 11.47
CA ILE A 55 -27.80 -26.57 12.34
C ILE A 55 -28.35 -27.98 12.50
N THR A 56 -28.47 -28.48 13.73
CA THR A 56 -28.94 -29.84 14.01
C THR A 56 -30.35 -29.85 14.56
N SER A 57 -31.03 -31.00 14.51
CA SER A 57 -32.38 -31.18 15.08
C SER A 57 -32.45 -31.10 16.60
N ASN A 58 -31.32 -31.10 17.30
CA ASN A 58 -31.27 -31.15 18.77
C ASN A 58 -31.12 -29.75 19.39
N THR A 59 -31.06 -28.70 18.58
CA THR A 59 -30.96 -27.30 19.01
C THR A 59 -32.29 -26.58 18.74
N ASP A 60 -32.91 -26.02 19.79
CA ASP A 60 -34.24 -25.37 19.71
C ASP A 60 -34.19 -23.92 19.20
N ASP A 61 -33.00 -23.37 18.95
CA ASP A 61 -32.79 -22.06 18.34
C ASP A 61 -31.73 -22.20 17.24
N LEU A 62 -31.83 -21.42 16.15
CA LEU A 62 -30.97 -21.35 14.94
C LEU A 62 -29.45 -21.17 15.18
N THR A 63 -29.00 -21.34 16.42
CA THR A 63 -27.62 -21.51 16.88
C THR A 63 -26.93 -22.66 16.14
N GLY A 64 -25.81 -22.35 15.49
CA GLY A 64 -24.97 -23.38 14.88
C GLY A 64 -24.26 -24.22 15.94
N VAL A 65 -23.80 -25.41 15.57
CA VAL A 65 -22.95 -26.27 16.42
C VAL A 65 -21.45 -26.07 16.17
N GLY A 66 -20.64 -26.16 17.23
CA GLY A 66 -19.17 -26.11 17.16
C GLY A 66 -18.52 -27.43 16.73
N TYR A 67 -17.18 -27.44 16.51
CA TYR A 67 -16.44 -28.66 16.11
C TYR A 67 -16.49 -29.79 17.15
N ASP A 68 -16.54 -29.43 18.43
CA ASP A 68 -16.66 -30.31 19.58
C ASP A 68 -18.01 -31.04 19.63
N GLU A 69 -19.05 -30.38 19.12
CA GLU A 69 -20.43 -30.88 19.13
C GLU A 69 -20.77 -31.73 17.89
N LEU A 70 -19.89 -31.79 16.86
CA LEU A 70 -20.10 -32.59 15.63
C LEU A 70 -20.11 -34.10 15.85
N GLN A 71 -19.61 -34.56 17.00
CA GLN A 71 -19.59 -35.97 17.38
C GLN A 71 -20.91 -36.42 18.03
N LEU A 72 -21.78 -35.48 18.41
CA LEU A 72 -23.07 -35.79 19.01
C LEU A 72 -24.03 -36.31 17.93
N GLY A 73 -24.80 -37.35 18.28
CA GLY A 73 -25.78 -37.94 17.35
C GLY A 73 -26.98 -37.03 17.11
N CYS A 74 -27.44 -36.91 15.85
CA CYS A 74 -28.62 -36.14 15.49
C CYS A 74 -29.50 -36.85 14.45
N GLN A 75 -30.76 -36.44 14.32
CA GLN A 75 -31.69 -37.04 13.36
C GLN A 75 -31.64 -36.35 11.99
N SER A 76 -31.41 -35.03 12.00
CA SER A 76 -31.17 -34.23 10.80
C SER A 76 -30.20 -33.09 11.05
N PHE A 77 -29.44 -32.69 10.02
CA PHE A 77 -28.70 -31.45 10.04
C PHE A 77 -28.78 -30.69 8.72
N THR A 78 -28.68 -29.36 8.80
CA THR A 78 -28.64 -28.44 7.66
C THR A 78 -27.26 -27.80 7.58
N LEU A 79 -26.62 -27.89 6.41
CA LEU A 79 -25.36 -27.22 6.11
C LEU A 79 -25.64 -25.90 5.39
N VAL A 80 -25.31 -24.79 6.03
CA VAL A 80 -25.54 -23.44 5.50
C VAL A 80 -24.20 -22.82 5.13
N PRO A 81 -23.96 -22.46 3.85
CA PRO A 81 -22.81 -21.64 3.50
C PRO A 81 -22.98 -20.24 4.06
N VAL A 82 -21.97 -19.75 4.78
CA VAL A 82 -21.87 -18.36 5.24
C VAL A 82 -20.66 -17.74 4.54
N ILE A 83 -20.91 -16.72 3.73
CA ILE A 83 -19.85 -15.94 3.09
C ILE A 83 -19.38 -14.92 4.11
N THR A 84 -18.15 -15.04 4.58
CA THR A 84 -17.57 -14.09 5.52
C THR A 84 -16.32 -13.47 4.92
N GLY A 85 -16.21 -12.14 4.96
CA GLY A 85 -14.95 -11.46 4.63
C GLY A 85 -13.82 -11.85 5.60
N ASN A 86 -12.59 -11.47 5.27
CA ASN A 86 -11.36 -11.79 6.01
C ASN A 86 -11.35 -11.41 7.50
N PHE A 87 -12.36 -10.67 7.97
CA PHE A 87 -12.57 -10.34 9.38
C PHE A 87 -12.93 -11.55 10.26
N PHE A 88 -13.65 -12.55 9.73
CA PHE A 88 -14.08 -13.73 10.51
C PHE A 88 -13.08 -14.90 10.47
N GLY A 89 -12.13 -14.89 9.55
CA GLY A 89 -11.12 -15.95 9.39
C GLY A 89 -10.06 -15.97 10.50
N LEU A 90 -9.90 -14.88 11.26
CA LEU A 90 -8.92 -14.79 12.34
C LEU A 90 -9.45 -15.32 13.70
N PHE A 91 -10.76 -15.58 13.82
CA PHE A 91 -11.42 -16.00 15.07
C PHE A 91 -12.21 -17.33 14.99
N GLY A 92 -12.03 -18.10 13.91
CA GLY A 92 -12.77 -19.33 13.68
C GLY A 92 -12.26 -20.54 14.46
N GLY A 93 -12.64 -20.67 15.73
CA GLY A 93 -12.40 -21.89 16.51
C GLY A 93 -12.79 -21.84 17.98
N GLY A 94 -13.95 -21.27 18.32
CA GLY A 94 -14.50 -21.29 19.67
C GLY A 94 -15.50 -20.16 19.90
N LYS A 95 -16.64 -20.51 20.49
CA LYS A 95 -17.82 -19.68 20.79
C LYS A 95 -17.47 -18.18 20.94
N THR A 96 -17.74 -17.42 19.89
CA THR A 96 -17.72 -15.95 19.94
C THR A 96 -19.11 -15.47 20.34
N GLY A 97 -19.21 -14.64 21.37
CA GLY A 97 -20.48 -14.13 21.89
C GLY A 97 -21.30 -13.45 20.78
N GLY A 98 -22.44 -14.07 20.43
CA GLY A 98 -23.37 -13.58 19.41
C GLY A 98 -23.83 -14.67 18.42
N ILE A 99 -24.72 -15.57 18.86
CA ILE A 99 -25.70 -16.41 18.11
C ILE A 99 -25.22 -17.30 16.92
N LEU A 100 -24.03 -17.13 16.32
CA LEU A 100 -23.61 -17.86 15.12
C LEU A 100 -22.22 -18.53 15.28
N SER A 101 -22.18 -19.86 15.34
CA SER A 101 -20.93 -20.63 15.21
C SER A 101 -20.69 -21.00 13.74
N ILE A 102 -19.49 -20.67 13.24
CA ILE A 102 -19.12 -20.82 11.83
C ILE A 102 -17.88 -21.74 11.75
N LEU A 103 -17.92 -22.72 10.85
CA LEU A 103 -16.92 -23.78 10.69
C LEU A 103 -16.23 -23.68 9.33
N ALA A 104 -14.92 -23.84 9.30
CA ALA A 104 -14.10 -23.93 8.09
C ALA A 104 -14.23 -25.32 7.45
N GLY A 105 -14.43 -25.35 6.12
CA GLY A 105 -14.64 -26.60 5.39
C GLY A 105 -13.44 -27.56 5.43
N VAL A 106 -12.20 -27.04 5.46
CA VAL A 106 -10.98 -27.87 5.56
C VAL A 106 -10.91 -28.63 6.89
N ALA A 107 -11.30 -27.98 7.99
CA ALA A 107 -11.33 -28.60 9.30
C ALA A 107 -12.45 -29.63 9.40
N LEU A 108 -13.63 -29.36 8.82
CA LEU A 108 -14.72 -30.35 8.72
C LEU A 108 -14.26 -31.63 8.01
N VAL A 109 -13.51 -31.52 6.92
CA VAL A 109 -12.95 -32.69 6.21
C VAL A 109 -11.90 -33.40 7.07
N ALA A 110 -11.02 -32.65 7.75
CA ALA A 110 -9.98 -33.23 8.61
C ALA A 110 -10.58 -34.01 9.80
N PHE A 111 -11.59 -33.45 10.49
CA PHE A 111 -12.31 -34.11 11.58
C PHE A 111 -13.14 -35.32 11.12
N ALA A 112 -13.70 -35.26 9.91
CA ALA A 112 -14.48 -36.37 9.33
C ALA A 112 -13.63 -37.56 8.92
N MET A 113 -12.38 -37.32 8.50
CA MET A 113 -11.52 -38.36 7.94
C MET A 113 -10.63 -39.06 8.99
N THR A 114 -10.43 -38.49 10.17
CA THR A 114 -9.45 -38.95 11.19
C THR A 114 -10.06 -39.77 12.34
N GLY A 115 -11.17 -40.48 12.10
CA GLY A 115 -11.92 -41.20 13.15
C GLY A 115 -11.05 -41.95 14.19
N PHE A 116 -11.34 -41.71 15.47
CA PHE A 116 -10.77 -42.35 16.68
C PHE A 116 -9.27 -42.15 16.96
N GLY A 117 -8.96 -41.26 17.93
CA GLY A 117 -7.91 -41.44 18.95
C GLY A 117 -6.43 -41.36 18.52
N PHE A 118 -5.70 -40.43 19.13
CA PHE A 118 -4.22 -40.31 19.14
C PHE A 118 -3.51 -39.93 17.83
N VAL A 119 -2.98 -38.70 17.85
CA VAL A 119 -1.93 -38.21 16.95
C VAL A 119 -0.68 -39.09 17.13
N THR A 120 -0.43 -39.99 16.18
CA THR A 120 0.86 -40.69 16.04
C THR A 120 1.52 -40.33 14.71
N TRP A 121 2.80 -39.97 14.81
CA TRP A 121 3.72 -39.65 13.73
C TRP A 121 3.92 -40.83 12.77
N GLY A 122 3.88 -40.57 11.44
CA GLY A 122 4.66 -41.31 10.44
C GLY A 122 3.89 -42.10 9.37
N ALA A 123 4.16 -41.72 8.10
CA ALA A 123 3.83 -42.38 6.81
C ALA A 123 2.37 -42.26 6.31
N ALA A 124 2.04 -41.75 5.11
CA ALA A 124 2.81 -41.26 3.96
C ALA A 124 1.94 -40.36 3.07
N GLY A 125 2.55 -39.32 2.48
CA GLY A 125 2.22 -38.79 1.15
C GLY A 125 1.03 -37.83 1.00
N THR A 126 1.34 -36.57 0.69
CA THR A 126 0.49 -35.61 -0.05
C THR A 126 -0.83 -35.15 0.59
N ILE A 127 -0.75 -34.33 1.64
CA ILE A 127 -1.74 -33.25 1.87
C ILE A 127 -0.96 -32.00 2.30
N SER A 128 -1.01 -30.98 1.44
CA SER A 128 -0.30 -29.71 1.51
C SER A 128 -0.69 -28.87 2.73
N ALA A 129 0.34 -28.36 3.43
CA ALA A 129 0.49 -27.09 4.17
C ALA A 129 -0.62 -26.51 5.10
N GLY A 130 -1.89 -26.94 5.03
CA GLY A 130 -3.02 -26.33 5.73
C GLY A 130 -3.43 -26.99 7.06
N ILE A 131 -2.70 -28.01 7.52
CA ILE A 131 -2.99 -28.74 8.78
C ILE A 131 -1.81 -28.63 9.75
N GLN A 132 -1.29 -27.41 9.92
CA GLN A 132 -0.48 -27.03 11.10
C GLN A 132 -1.22 -26.07 12.04
N THR A 133 -2.31 -25.45 11.59
CA THR A 133 -2.91 -24.29 12.26
C THR A 133 -3.97 -24.61 13.32
N ALA A 134 -4.53 -25.83 13.35
CA ALA A 134 -5.69 -26.12 14.22
C ALA A 134 -5.44 -27.12 15.36
N THR A 135 -4.23 -27.68 15.49
CA THR A 135 -3.86 -28.55 16.65
C THR A 135 -2.66 -28.00 17.44
N MET A 136 -2.22 -26.78 17.13
CA MET A 136 -1.19 -26.03 17.87
C MET A 136 -1.78 -24.86 18.68
N SER A 137 -3.08 -24.86 18.98
CA SER A 137 -3.72 -23.67 19.52
C SER A 137 -3.48 -23.41 21.01
N LEU A 138 -2.98 -24.34 21.85
CA LEU A 138 -2.69 -24.04 23.27
C LEU A 138 -1.64 -24.94 23.99
N GLY A 139 -0.68 -25.57 23.30
CA GLY A 139 0.35 -26.33 24.01
C GLY A 139 1.51 -26.81 23.16
N ILE A 140 2.72 -26.40 23.57
CA ILE A 140 4.05 -26.76 23.04
C ILE A 140 4.39 -26.13 21.69
N GLY A 141 5.17 -25.04 21.77
CA GLY A 141 6.10 -24.64 20.72
C GLY A 141 5.74 -23.35 19.99
N LEU A 142 5.98 -22.21 20.64
CA LEU A 142 6.39 -21.00 19.93
C LEU A 142 7.68 -21.35 19.15
N ILE A 143 7.58 -21.85 17.92
CA ILE A 143 8.71 -21.88 17.00
C ILE A 143 8.86 -20.46 16.46
N PHE A 144 9.70 -19.73 17.17
CA PHE A 144 10.06 -18.32 17.01
C PHE A 144 10.47 -17.92 15.59
N THR A 145 9.62 -17.14 14.90
CA THR A 145 10.07 -15.91 14.25
C THR A 145 10.37 -14.89 15.36
N GLY A 146 11.45 -14.11 15.27
CA GLY A 146 12.01 -13.32 16.38
C GLY A 146 11.01 -12.42 17.12
N VAL A 147 11.35 -12.02 18.35
CA VAL A 147 10.48 -11.24 19.25
C VAL A 147 10.03 -9.91 18.66
N ALA A 148 10.84 -9.31 17.79
CA ALA A 148 10.46 -8.11 17.05
C ALA A 148 9.13 -8.29 16.27
N SER A 149 8.84 -9.49 15.78
CA SER A 149 7.58 -9.83 15.07
C SER A 149 6.36 -9.99 15.98
N LEU A 150 6.55 -9.99 17.31
CA LEU A 150 5.47 -10.09 18.28
C LEU A 150 4.89 -8.71 18.67
N PHE A 151 5.63 -7.60 18.52
CA PHE A 151 5.15 -6.24 18.84
C PHE A 151 5.03 -5.32 17.64
N ALA A 152 5.94 -5.44 16.67
CA ALA A 152 5.73 -4.85 15.38
C ALA A 152 5.02 -5.91 14.54
N PRO A 153 3.92 -5.62 13.82
CA PRO A 153 3.69 -6.34 12.58
C PRO A 153 5.02 -6.38 11.83
N GLY A 154 5.66 -7.55 11.75
CA GLY A 154 7.04 -7.62 11.32
C GLY A 154 7.17 -6.95 9.97
N LEU A 155 8.07 -5.97 9.86
CA LEU A 155 8.61 -5.60 8.55
C LEU A 155 9.00 -6.92 7.87
N PRO A 156 8.58 -7.16 6.61
CA PRO A 156 8.65 -8.50 6.04
C PRO A 156 10.08 -9.03 6.13
N THR A 157 10.26 -10.11 6.89
CA THR A 157 11.55 -10.78 6.99
C THR A 157 11.66 -11.74 5.81
N GLN A 158 12.69 -11.59 4.98
CA GLN A 158 12.92 -12.51 3.86
C GLN A 158 13.31 -13.90 4.38
N LYS A 159 12.31 -14.76 4.57
CA LYS A 159 12.49 -16.22 4.61
C LYS A 159 11.54 -16.82 3.60
N ASN A 160 12.08 -17.27 2.46
CA ASN A 160 11.47 -18.14 1.45
C ASN A 160 9.96 -18.34 1.60
N ARG A 161 9.17 -17.27 1.40
CA ARG A 161 7.71 -17.36 1.25
C ARG A 161 7.45 -17.35 -0.24
N GLN A 162 7.19 -18.54 -0.77
CA GLN A 162 6.51 -18.69 -2.04
C GLN A 162 5.01 -18.60 -1.72
N GLU A 163 4.30 -17.75 -2.46
CA GLU A 163 2.82 -17.63 -2.52
C GLU A 163 2.13 -16.76 -1.44
N SER A 164 2.53 -15.49 -1.32
CA SER A 164 1.61 -14.33 -1.11
C SER A 164 2.42 -13.05 -1.35
N ALA A 165 1.90 -12.11 -2.14
CA ALA A 165 2.57 -10.82 -2.39
C ALA A 165 2.59 -10.00 -1.10
N GLY A 166 3.75 -9.88 -0.48
CA GLY A 166 3.89 -9.14 0.78
C GLY A 166 3.80 -7.63 0.57
N ALA A 167 3.58 -6.87 1.64
CA ALA A 167 3.55 -5.39 1.59
C ALA A 167 4.79 -4.76 0.90
N ASP A 168 5.94 -5.43 1.01
CA ASP A 168 7.22 -5.05 0.37
C ASP A 168 7.22 -5.21 -1.16
N ASP A 169 6.41 -6.12 -1.69
CA ASP A 169 6.31 -6.35 -3.14
C ASP A 169 5.50 -5.24 -3.82
N ALA A 170 4.53 -4.67 -3.09
CA ALA A 170 3.70 -3.55 -3.53
C ALA A 170 4.46 -2.23 -3.72
N ILE A 171 5.57 -2.04 -3.01
CA ILE A 171 6.42 -0.82 -3.08
C ILE A 171 7.73 -1.08 -3.85
N SER A 172 7.91 -2.27 -4.42
CA SER A 172 9.16 -2.68 -5.09
C SER A 172 9.25 -2.20 -6.55
N ARG A 173 10.39 -1.59 -6.92
CA ARG A 173 10.73 -1.16 -8.29
C ARG A 173 10.84 -2.37 -9.24
N GLY A 174 9.72 -2.77 -9.84
CA GLY A 174 9.65 -3.79 -10.91
C GLY A 174 9.24 -3.16 -12.25
N ALA A 175 9.49 -3.84 -13.37
CA ALA A 175 9.21 -3.32 -14.72
C ALA A 175 7.74 -2.87 -14.87
N ALA A 176 7.53 -1.68 -15.43
CA ALA A 176 6.21 -1.10 -15.65
C ALA A 176 5.35 -2.01 -16.55
N PRO A 177 4.18 -2.46 -16.07
CA PRO A 177 3.19 -3.03 -16.96
C PRO A 177 2.45 -1.91 -17.72
N VAL A 178 2.02 -2.21 -18.95
CA VAL A 178 0.98 -1.43 -19.62
C VAL A 178 -0.29 -1.50 -18.75
N ALA A 179 -1.04 -0.42 -18.61
CA ALA A 179 -2.29 -0.45 -17.84
C ALA A 179 -3.26 -1.47 -18.48
N VAL A 180 -3.43 -2.62 -17.82
CA VAL A 180 -4.39 -3.67 -18.22
C VAL A 180 -5.51 -3.75 -17.19
N ASN A 181 -6.73 -4.07 -17.63
CA ASN A 181 -7.87 -4.31 -16.74
C ASN A 181 -7.50 -5.31 -15.63
N GLY A 182 -7.67 -4.89 -14.38
CA GLY A 182 -7.41 -5.72 -13.19
C GLY A 182 -6.10 -5.45 -12.46
N GLN A 183 -5.26 -4.51 -12.91
CA GLN A 183 -4.07 -4.08 -12.16
C GLN A 183 -4.39 -3.08 -11.06
N ALA A 184 -3.62 -3.14 -9.96
CA ALA A 184 -3.65 -2.14 -8.90
C ALA A 184 -3.42 -0.73 -9.46
N VAL A 185 -4.32 0.19 -9.12
CA VAL A 185 -4.14 1.60 -9.37
C VAL A 185 -3.07 2.12 -8.41
N PRO A 186 -2.04 2.84 -8.89
CA PRO A 186 -0.93 3.23 -8.03
C PRO A 186 -1.32 4.28 -7.00
N LEU A 187 -0.65 4.27 -5.84
CA LEU A 187 -0.75 5.27 -4.79
C LEU A 187 0.62 5.82 -4.45
N LEU A 188 0.77 7.14 -4.49
CA LEU A 188 2.01 7.83 -4.13
C LEU A 188 1.86 8.46 -2.75
N TYR A 189 2.66 8.04 -1.77
CA TYR A 189 2.72 8.64 -0.44
C TYR A 189 4.08 9.26 -0.17
N GLY A 190 4.07 10.42 0.51
CA GLY A 190 5.29 11.17 0.80
C GLY A 190 5.96 11.70 -0.47
N GLU A 191 7.27 11.88 -0.43
CA GLU A 191 8.06 12.35 -1.57
C GLU A 191 8.90 11.21 -2.14
N TYR A 192 8.61 10.81 -3.38
CA TYR A 192 9.24 9.63 -3.98
C TYR A 192 9.47 9.79 -5.49
N LEU A 193 10.48 9.10 -6.02
CA LEU A 193 10.73 9.01 -7.46
C LEU A 193 9.82 7.95 -8.08
N VAL A 194 8.82 8.40 -8.81
CA VAL A 194 7.90 7.54 -9.56
C VAL A 194 8.56 7.09 -10.84
N ASP A 195 8.84 5.80 -10.99
CA ASP A 195 9.71 5.29 -12.06
C ASP A 195 9.13 4.16 -12.91
N ASN A 196 7.88 3.76 -12.64
CA ASN A 196 7.12 2.75 -13.38
C ASN A 196 5.62 3.12 -13.37
N MET A 197 5.32 4.30 -13.90
CA MET A 197 3.93 4.75 -14.05
C MET A 197 3.21 3.86 -15.08
N PRO A 198 2.01 3.32 -14.75
CA PRO A 198 1.16 2.69 -15.75
C PRO A 198 0.92 3.65 -16.91
N THR A 199 1.30 3.24 -18.11
CA THR A 199 1.16 4.07 -19.31
C THR A 199 -0.28 3.95 -19.82
N VAL A 200 -0.98 5.08 -19.88
CA VAL A 200 -2.35 5.18 -20.41
C VAL A 200 -2.31 5.31 -21.93
N ALA A 201 -1.45 6.19 -22.44
CA ALA A 201 -1.23 6.41 -23.87
C ALA A 201 0.22 6.80 -24.14
N SER A 202 0.76 6.33 -25.27
CA SER A 202 2.10 6.66 -25.74
C SER A 202 2.14 6.49 -27.26
N TYR A 203 2.60 7.50 -27.99
CA TYR A 203 2.82 7.43 -29.43
C TYR A 203 3.83 8.48 -29.89
N ILE A 204 4.34 8.32 -31.11
CA ILE A 204 5.25 9.27 -31.77
C ILE A 204 4.57 9.74 -33.06
N ASP A 205 4.51 11.06 -33.25
CA ASP A 205 3.97 11.69 -34.46
C ASP A 205 4.89 12.84 -34.90
N ASN A 206 5.19 12.93 -36.21
CA ASN A 206 5.99 14.02 -36.81
C ASN A 206 7.29 14.39 -36.04
N ASN A 207 8.05 13.38 -35.57
CA ASN A 207 9.28 13.56 -34.80
C ASN A 207 9.07 14.15 -33.38
N GLU A 208 7.85 14.07 -32.86
CA GLU A 208 7.47 14.45 -31.49
C GLU A 208 6.86 13.23 -30.78
N GLY A 209 7.33 12.95 -29.57
CA GLY A 209 6.84 11.88 -28.71
C GLY A 209 5.84 12.42 -27.69
N TYR A 210 4.76 11.67 -27.49
CA TYR A 210 3.71 11.97 -26.52
C TYR A 210 3.61 10.83 -25.51
N PHE A 211 3.48 11.17 -24.24
CA PHE A 211 3.28 10.22 -23.15
C PHE A 211 2.18 10.71 -22.21
N LEU A 212 1.38 9.76 -21.73
CA LEU A 212 0.43 9.92 -20.65
C LEU A 212 0.58 8.76 -19.67
N GLY A 213 1.02 9.08 -18.44
CA GLY A 213 1.18 8.12 -17.35
C GLY A 213 0.22 8.39 -16.20
N LEU A 214 -0.25 7.32 -15.57
CA LEU A 214 -1.00 7.39 -14.31
C LEU A 214 -0.02 7.49 -13.13
N VAL A 215 -0.08 8.61 -12.42
CA VAL A 215 0.79 8.86 -11.27
C VAL A 215 0.21 8.19 -10.04
N SER A 216 -0.97 8.61 -9.59
CA SER A 216 -1.60 8.12 -8.36
C SER A 216 -3.11 8.28 -8.40
N GLU A 217 -3.85 7.38 -7.75
CA GLU A 217 -5.26 7.60 -7.44
C GLU A 217 -5.40 8.60 -6.29
N GLY A 218 -6.19 9.65 -6.47
CA GLY A 218 -6.41 10.72 -5.49
C GLY A 218 -5.63 12.01 -5.78
N GLU A 219 -5.87 13.02 -4.94
CA GLU A 219 -5.25 14.33 -5.09
C GLU A 219 -3.82 14.34 -4.57
N ILE A 220 -2.85 14.72 -5.41
CA ILE A 220 -1.43 14.82 -5.07
C ILE A 220 -1.00 16.29 -4.91
N ALA A 221 0.05 16.52 -4.13
CA ALA A 221 0.60 17.86 -3.94
C ALA A 221 1.42 18.37 -5.14
N GLY A 222 1.90 17.48 -6.01
CA GLY A 222 2.57 17.83 -7.27
C GLY A 222 4.10 17.80 -7.19
N PHE A 223 4.77 18.67 -7.96
CA PHE A 223 6.25 18.70 -7.99
C PHE A 223 6.84 19.32 -6.71
N PRO A 224 7.87 18.69 -6.10
CA PRO A 224 8.56 19.24 -4.94
C PRO A 224 9.22 20.60 -5.18
N THR A 225 9.94 20.77 -6.29
CA THR A 225 10.62 22.02 -6.66
C THR A 225 10.07 22.56 -7.98
N SER A 226 10.33 21.88 -9.09
CA SER A 226 9.89 22.27 -10.44
C SER A 226 10.03 21.13 -11.43
N VAL A 227 9.28 21.21 -12.54
CA VAL A 227 9.31 20.23 -13.63
C VAL A 227 10.74 19.99 -14.15
N ASN A 228 11.57 21.03 -14.23
CA ASN A 228 12.91 20.95 -14.83
C ASN A 228 13.94 20.22 -13.97
N GLU A 229 13.69 20.08 -12.67
CA GLU A 229 14.61 19.41 -11.74
C GLU A 229 14.11 18.02 -11.35
N ASP A 230 12.79 17.84 -11.34
CA ASP A 230 12.12 16.66 -10.81
C ASP A 230 11.65 15.68 -11.89
N LEU A 231 11.76 16.01 -13.17
CA LEU A 231 11.44 15.12 -14.30
C LEU A 231 12.70 14.54 -14.92
N TYR A 232 12.72 13.23 -15.11
CA TYR A 232 13.85 12.47 -15.64
C TYR A 232 13.44 11.64 -16.85
N LEU A 233 14.30 11.62 -17.86
CA LEU A 233 14.21 10.78 -19.06
C LEU A 233 15.44 9.88 -19.10
N ASP A 234 15.24 8.57 -19.09
CA ASP A 234 16.31 7.55 -19.00
C ASP A 234 17.31 7.79 -17.84
N GLY A 235 16.81 8.31 -16.72
CA GLY A 235 17.60 8.63 -15.53
C GLY A 235 18.40 9.93 -15.59
N MET A 236 18.32 10.68 -16.69
CA MET A 236 18.88 12.03 -16.80
C MET A 236 17.81 13.08 -16.54
N VAL A 237 18.18 14.16 -15.83
CA VAL A 237 17.29 15.31 -15.65
C VAL A 237 16.92 15.85 -17.03
N ALA A 238 15.62 15.99 -17.26
CA ALA A 238 15.12 16.36 -18.54
C ALA A 238 15.42 17.85 -18.79
N LYS A 239 16.34 18.13 -19.72
CA LYS A 239 16.71 19.50 -20.08
C LYS A 239 15.50 20.20 -20.71
N ALA A 240 15.31 21.48 -20.40
CA ALA A 240 14.23 22.31 -20.97
C ALA A 240 14.25 22.40 -22.51
N SER A 241 15.35 22.02 -23.17
CA SER A 241 15.42 21.93 -24.63
C SER A 241 14.78 20.66 -25.22
N LEU A 242 14.64 19.60 -24.41
CA LEU A 242 14.13 18.28 -24.83
C LEU A 242 12.62 18.14 -24.61
N ILE A 243 12.10 18.83 -23.59
CA ILE A 243 10.68 18.82 -23.25
C ILE A 243 10.04 20.11 -23.73
N GLN A 244 9.02 19.99 -24.57
CA GLN A 244 8.30 21.14 -25.09
C GLN A 244 7.09 21.51 -24.22
N ASN A 245 6.46 20.53 -23.56
CA ASN A 245 5.27 20.77 -22.75
C ASN A 245 5.06 19.65 -21.71
N VAL A 246 4.74 20.00 -20.46
CA VAL A 246 4.41 19.07 -19.38
C VAL A 246 3.13 19.53 -18.70
N GLN A 247 2.17 18.62 -18.57
CA GLN A 247 0.95 18.84 -17.81
C GLN A 247 0.84 17.77 -16.72
N LEU A 248 0.66 18.23 -15.48
CA LEU A 248 0.36 17.37 -14.35
C LEU A 248 -1.03 17.72 -13.85
N THR A 249 -1.91 16.72 -13.84
CA THR A 249 -3.19 16.84 -13.16
C THR A 249 -3.02 16.42 -11.71
N ASN A 250 -3.47 17.27 -10.78
CA ASN A 250 -3.30 17.01 -9.36
C ASN A 250 -4.30 15.97 -8.84
N GLY A 251 -5.32 15.58 -9.61
CA GLY A 251 -6.37 14.65 -9.20
C GLY A 251 -7.69 15.32 -8.81
N SER A 252 -7.74 16.62 -8.49
CA SER A 252 -9.01 17.30 -8.16
C SER A 252 -9.82 17.76 -9.38
N GLN A 253 -9.34 17.51 -10.59
CA GLN A 253 -10.00 17.93 -11.82
C GLN A 253 -11.36 17.27 -12.04
N THR A 254 -12.34 18.10 -12.42
CA THR A 254 -13.68 17.69 -12.90
C THR A 254 -13.91 18.10 -14.36
N THR A 255 -12.98 18.86 -14.95
CA THR A 255 -13.03 19.41 -16.30
C THR A 255 -11.77 19.03 -17.10
N LYS A 256 -11.79 19.31 -18.41
CA LYS A 256 -10.71 19.02 -19.36
C LYS A 256 -9.41 19.70 -18.88
N SER A 257 -8.37 18.91 -18.64
CA SER A 257 -7.11 19.38 -18.04
C SER A 257 -5.84 18.89 -18.73
N ILE A 258 -5.98 17.94 -19.66
CA ILE A 258 -4.89 17.47 -20.53
C ILE A 258 -5.33 17.68 -21.98
N ASP A 259 -4.52 18.40 -22.76
CA ASP A 259 -4.74 18.69 -24.18
C ASP A 259 -3.54 18.30 -25.07
N ILE A 260 -2.40 17.96 -24.45
CA ILE A 260 -1.15 17.63 -25.15
C ILE A 260 -1.29 16.34 -25.97
N VAL A 261 -2.09 15.39 -25.52
CA VAL A 261 -2.26 14.08 -26.17
C VAL A 261 -3.30 14.21 -27.28
N LYS A 262 -2.91 13.94 -28.52
CA LYS A 262 -3.79 13.91 -29.69
C LYS A 262 -4.36 12.51 -29.89
N SER A 263 -5.63 12.43 -30.26
CA SER A 263 -6.21 11.17 -30.69
C SER A 263 -5.77 10.85 -32.11
N ALA A 264 -5.79 9.58 -32.47
CA ALA A 264 -5.75 9.19 -33.88
C ALA A 264 -7.03 9.73 -34.54
N GLY A 265 -6.94 10.94 -35.07
CA GLY A 265 -7.97 11.54 -35.88
C GLY A 265 -8.31 10.68 -37.10
N PHE A 266 -9.28 11.11 -37.90
CA PHE A 266 -9.61 10.40 -39.13
C PHE A 266 -9.06 11.15 -40.35
N SER A 267 -8.58 10.38 -41.32
CA SER A 267 -8.14 10.89 -42.61
C SER A 267 -9.29 10.83 -43.61
N ILE A 268 -9.50 11.93 -44.34
CA ILE A 268 -10.41 12.00 -45.46
C ILE A 268 -9.57 11.88 -46.74
N PRO A 269 -9.58 10.71 -47.42
CA PRO A 269 -8.93 10.58 -48.72
C PRO A 269 -9.74 11.35 -49.77
N ILE A 270 -9.10 12.27 -50.49
CA ILE A 270 -9.77 13.14 -51.45
C ILE A 270 -9.29 12.83 -52.87
N ASN A 271 -7.97 12.84 -53.08
CA ASN A 271 -7.31 12.56 -54.37
C ASN A 271 -7.98 13.20 -55.59
N VAL A 272 -8.33 14.49 -55.49
CA VAL A 272 -8.93 15.22 -56.62
C VAL A 272 -7.96 16.24 -57.20
N PRO A 273 -7.63 16.16 -58.50
CA PRO A 273 -6.83 17.18 -59.17
C PRO A 273 -7.65 18.44 -59.45
N PHE A 274 -7.02 19.59 -59.28
CA PHE A 274 -7.56 20.88 -59.71
C PHE A 274 -7.07 21.19 -61.12
N ASN A 275 -7.96 21.06 -62.09
CA ASN A 275 -7.67 21.48 -63.45
C ASN A 275 -7.71 23.00 -63.54
N PRO A 276 -6.78 23.63 -64.28
CA PRO A 276 -6.88 25.04 -64.62
C PRO A 276 -8.11 25.26 -65.53
N GLN A 277 -8.88 26.32 -65.30
CA GLN A 277 -10.07 26.67 -66.07
C GLN A 277 -9.86 27.99 -66.82
N GLY A 278 -10.32 28.04 -68.08
CA GLY A 278 -10.67 29.20 -68.93
C GLY A 278 -9.77 30.45 -69.08
N GLY A 279 -10.03 31.15 -70.20
CA GLY A 279 -9.55 32.50 -70.60
C GLY A 279 -8.54 32.55 -71.76
N ASP A 280 -8.50 33.67 -72.51
CA ASP A 280 -7.47 33.96 -73.53
C ASP A 280 -6.41 34.95 -73.02
N TYR A 281 -5.10 34.70 -73.26
CA TYR A 281 -3.97 35.50 -72.72
C TYR A 281 -4.06 36.99 -73.05
N ASP A 282 -4.86 37.35 -74.06
CA ASP A 282 -4.98 38.70 -74.62
C ASP A 282 -6.16 39.54 -74.10
N GLY A 283 -6.80 39.15 -72.98
CA GLY A 283 -7.53 40.11 -72.13
C GLY A 283 -9.05 40.01 -72.03
N ASP A 284 -9.69 38.99 -72.61
CA ASP A 284 -11.11 38.74 -72.34
C ASP A 284 -11.27 37.66 -71.26
N ASP A 285 -11.80 38.08 -70.10
CA ASP A 285 -12.23 37.18 -69.02
C ASP A 285 -13.47 36.43 -69.52
N ASP A 286 -13.35 35.14 -69.79
CA ASP A 286 -14.45 34.31 -70.31
C ASP A 286 -15.52 34.00 -69.26
N GLY A 287 -15.37 34.53 -68.04
CA GLY A 287 -16.32 34.39 -66.94
C GLY A 287 -16.45 32.97 -66.42
N THR A 288 -15.54 32.05 -66.81
CA THR A 288 -15.58 30.67 -66.31
C THR A 288 -15.21 30.62 -64.83
N PRO A 289 -16.00 29.93 -63.99
CA PRO A 289 -15.73 29.86 -62.57
C PRO A 289 -14.50 29.00 -62.28
N ASN A 290 -13.69 29.45 -61.33
CA ASN A 290 -12.52 28.73 -60.82
C ASN A 290 -12.90 27.33 -60.29
N THR A 291 -12.03 26.33 -60.50
CA THR A 291 -12.25 24.98 -59.95
C THR A 291 -12.21 25.04 -58.43
N GLN A 292 -13.36 24.79 -57.81
CA GLN A 292 -13.54 24.78 -56.37
C GLN A 292 -14.00 23.40 -55.91
N ILE A 293 -13.35 22.90 -54.87
CA ILE A 293 -13.74 21.64 -54.23
C ILE A 293 -13.99 21.94 -52.76
N THR A 294 -15.17 21.55 -52.28
CA THR A 294 -15.53 21.62 -50.87
C THR A 294 -15.70 20.21 -50.31
N ARG A 295 -15.19 19.98 -49.10
CA ARG A 295 -15.38 18.76 -48.31
C ARG A 295 -15.83 19.15 -46.91
N THR A 296 -16.81 18.44 -46.39
CA THR A 296 -17.46 18.79 -45.12
C THR A 296 -17.41 17.59 -44.20
N PHE A 297 -17.22 17.85 -42.91
CA PHE A 297 -17.33 16.85 -41.85
C PHE A 297 -18.13 17.40 -40.68
N THR A 298 -18.69 16.49 -39.88
CA THR A 298 -19.63 16.79 -38.78
C THR A 298 -19.13 16.24 -37.45
N GLN A 299 -17.83 16.01 -37.32
CA GLN A 299 -17.28 15.43 -36.10
C GLN A 299 -17.24 16.49 -35.00
N LYS A 300 -17.75 16.12 -33.82
CA LYS A 300 -17.77 17.00 -32.66
C LYS A 300 -16.38 17.25 -32.10
N GLU A 301 -16.16 18.50 -31.70
CA GLU A 301 -14.95 18.94 -30.98
C GLU A 301 -13.62 18.70 -31.72
N ALA A 302 -13.59 18.83 -33.04
CA ALA A 302 -12.35 18.81 -33.80
C ALA A 302 -11.51 20.06 -33.49
N ASP A 303 -10.21 19.89 -33.23
CA ASP A 303 -9.32 21.02 -32.87
C ASP A 303 -8.48 21.49 -34.05
N THR A 304 -8.01 20.59 -34.92
CA THR A 304 -7.12 20.96 -36.02
C THR A 304 -7.45 20.19 -37.30
N VAL A 305 -7.42 20.90 -38.42
CA VAL A 305 -7.55 20.34 -39.76
C VAL A 305 -6.25 20.56 -40.53
N THR A 306 -5.66 19.48 -41.01
CA THR A 306 -4.46 19.49 -41.85
C THR A 306 -4.83 19.15 -43.29
N ILE A 307 -4.61 20.07 -44.23
CA ILE A 307 -4.87 19.87 -45.66
C ILE A 307 -3.57 19.54 -46.38
N ARG A 308 -3.55 18.38 -47.07
CA ARG A 308 -2.39 17.89 -47.82
C ARG A 308 -2.59 18.05 -49.33
N LEU A 309 -1.72 18.84 -49.95
CA LEU A 309 -1.73 19.11 -51.39
C LEU A 309 -0.45 18.60 -52.05
N SER A 310 -0.58 17.91 -53.19
CA SER A 310 0.53 17.63 -54.10
C SER A 310 0.60 18.77 -55.10
N ILE A 311 1.74 19.46 -55.12
CA ILE A 311 2.00 20.57 -56.03
C ILE A 311 3.09 20.12 -56.98
N GLY A 312 2.73 19.89 -58.24
CA GLY A 312 3.70 19.60 -59.29
C GLY A 312 4.60 20.79 -59.63
N PRO A 313 5.51 20.64 -60.59
CA PRO A 313 6.46 21.68 -60.94
C PRO A 313 5.80 22.93 -61.56
N VAL A 314 6.29 24.11 -61.18
CA VAL A 314 6.03 25.43 -61.79
C VAL A 314 7.37 26.02 -62.20
N TYR A 315 7.64 26.15 -63.50
CA TYR A 315 8.82 26.86 -63.98
C TYR A 315 8.70 27.24 -65.47
N GLN A 316 9.55 28.16 -65.90
CA GLN A 316 9.80 28.43 -67.31
C GLN A 316 11.17 27.87 -67.71
N THR A 317 11.24 27.11 -68.80
CA THR A 317 12.52 26.74 -69.43
C THR A 317 12.80 27.65 -70.61
N LYS A 318 14.01 28.21 -70.63
CA LYS A 318 14.56 28.95 -71.75
C LYS A 318 15.62 28.11 -72.43
N ASN A 319 15.35 27.69 -73.67
CA ASN A 319 16.30 27.00 -74.52
C ASN A 319 16.87 28.00 -75.52
N LYS A 320 18.19 28.20 -75.50
CA LYS A 320 18.90 29.00 -76.50
C LYS A 320 19.63 28.03 -77.43
N SER A 321 19.34 28.11 -78.72
CA SER A 321 20.11 27.41 -79.76
C SER A 321 20.85 28.43 -80.61
N ASP A 322 22.13 28.19 -80.81
CA ASP A 322 23.00 28.93 -81.73
C ASP A 322 23.83 27.93 -82.56
N SER A 323 24.59 28.42 -83.53
CA SER A 323 25.38 27.60 -84.45
C SER A 323 26.48 26.74 -83.78
N GLY A 324 26.66 26.84 -82.45
CA GLY A 324 27.65 26.09 -81.66
C GLY A 324 27.09 25.14 -80.59
N GLY A 325 25.77 25.11 -80.36
CA GLY A 325 25.18 24.22 -79.35
C GLY A 325 23.80 24.67 -78.85
N SER A 326 23.30 23.98 -77.82
CA SER A 326 22.02 24.31 -77.16
C SER A 326 22.18 24.36 -75.64
N ASP A 327 21.82 25.48 -75.02
CA ASP A 327 21.80 25.66 -73.56
C ASP A 327 20.35 25.76 -73.06
N SER A 328 20.05 25.10 -71.94
CA SER A 328 18.74 25.13 -71.27
C SER A 328 18.86 25.67 -69.85
N ASN A 329 18.01 26.62 -69.48
CA ASN A 329 18.00 27.23 -68.14
C ASN A 329 16.58 27.34 -67.57
N PHE A 330 16.41 27.00 -66.28
CA PHE A 330 15.15 27.15 -65.54
C PHE A 330 15.04 28.55 -64.93
N ARG A 331 13.88 29.20 -65.11
CA ARG A 331 13.60 30.55 -64.62
C ARG A 331 12.25 30.60 -63.90
N ASP A 332 12.11 31.61 -63.04
CA ASP A 332 10.86 31.97 -62.38
C ASP A 332 9.88 32.54 -63.42
N TYR A 333 8.59 32.52 -63.10
CA TYR A 333 7.60 33.32 -63.82
C TYR A 333 7.79 34.80 -63.44
N THR A 334 8.34 35.62 -64.34
CA THR A 334 8.57 37.06 -64.08
C THR A 334 7.75 37.95 -65.01
N GLU A 335 7.11 38.97 -64.44
CA GLU A 335 6.20 39.95 -65.09
C GLU A 335 6.86 40.80 -66.21
N SER A 336 8.20 40.87 -66.26
CA SER A 336 8.93 41.84 -67.09
C SER A 336 9.33 41.36 -68.50
N ASP A 337 9.06 40.10 -68.86
CA ASP A 337 9.32 39.61 -70.22
C ASP A 337 8.11 39.94 -71.09
N ASP A 338 8.23 40.98 -71.93
CA ASP A 338 7.28 41.57 -72.90
C ASP A 338 6.69 40.55 -73.91
N SER A 339 5.97 39.58 -73.36
CA SER A 339 5.55 38.33 -74.00
C SER A 339 4.12 37.98 -73.61
N GLY A 340 3.31 39.00 -73.30
CA GLY A 340 1.84 38.93 -73.21
C GLY A 340 1.25 37.73 -72.48
N GLY A 341 1.83 37.29 -71.36
CA GLY A 341 1.33 36.11 -70.64
C GLY A 341 2.09 35.75 -69.37
N ALA A 342 2.78 36.73 -68.76
CA ALA A 342 3.61 36.54 -67.59
C ALA A 342 2.84 36.53 -66.25
N ASP A 343 1.55 36.88 -66.24
CA ASP A 343 0.77 37.13 -65.02
C ASP A 343 -0.07 35.93 -64.55
N ASN A 344 0.52 34.73 -64.45
CA ASN A 344 -0.27 33.56 -64.03
C ASN A 344 0.49 32.45 -63.28
N PRO A 345 1.13 32.76 -62.15
CA PRO A 345 1.67 31.75 -61.24
C PRO A 345 0.56 30.81 -60.74
N THR A 346 0.92 29.61 -60.29
CA THR A 346 -0.08 28.72 -59.69
C THR A 346 -0.50 29.30 -58.35
N GLU A 347 -1.80 29.51 -58.16
CA GLU A 347 -2.35 30.17 -57.00
C GLU A 347 -3.60 29.43 -56.52
N ILE A 348 -3.65 29.16 -55.22
CA ILE A 348 -4.75 28.48 -54.56
C ILE A 348 -5.22 29.30 -53.37
N VAL A 349 -6.51 29.22 -53.07
CA VAL A 349 -7.10 29.75 -51.85
C VAL A 349 -7.65 28.57 -51.07
N ILE A 350 -7.22 28.45 -49.82
CA ILE A 350 -7.73 27.47 -48.86
C ILE A 350 -8.60 28.23 -47.86
N GLN A 351 -9.85 27.80 -47.72
CA GLN A 351 -10.84 28.38 -46.82
C GLN A 351 -11.40 27.30 -45.90
N ILE A 352 -11.56 27.64 -44.63
CA ILE A 352 -12.28 26.83 -43.64
C ILE A 352 -13.55 27.60 -43.27
N LEU A 353 -14.71 26.96 -43.41
CA LEU A 353 -16.01 27.53 -43.09
C LEU A 353 -16.67 26.75 -41.96
N ASP A 354 -17.41 27.45 -41.11
CA ASP A 354 -18.24 26.84 -40.07
C ASP A 354 -19.64 26.44 -40.59
N GLY A 355 -20.48 25.92 -39.69
CA GLY A 355 -21.85 25.50 -39.98
C GLY A 355 -22.81 26.64 -40.34
N ASN A 356 -22.45 27.89 -40.03
CA ASN A 356 -23.17 29.09 -40.45
C ASN A 356 -22.69 29.62 -41.80
N ALA A 357 -21.70 28.96 -42.41
CA ALA A 357 -20.99 29.39 -43.62
C ALA A 357 -20.10 30.63 -43.43
N ASP A 358 -19.75 30.96 -42.18
CA ASP A 358 -18.76 32.00 -41.89
C ASP A 358 -17.36 31.48 -42.17
N ILE A 359 -16.52 32.33 -42.77
CA ILE A 359 -15.13 31.98 -43.10
C ILE A 359 -14.28 32.14 -41.84
N LEU A 360 -13.92 31.01 -41.22
CA LEU A 360 -13.04 30.96 -40.05
C LEU A 360 -11.60 31.29 -40.43
N HIS A 361 -11.12 30.70 -41.54
CA HIS A 361 -9.77 30.91 -42.07
C HIS A 361 -9.80 31.05 -43.58
N SER A 362 -8.95 31.92 -44.12
CA SER A 362 -8.73 32.06 -45.57
C SER A 362 -7.28 32.39 -45.84
N SER A 363 -6.59 31.53 -46.60
CA SER A 363 -5.18 31.73 -46.96
C SER A 363 -4.96 31.53 -48.45
N THR A 364 -4.40 32.54 -49.11
CA THR A 364 -3.95 32.47 -50.50
C THR A 364 -2.49 32.02 -50.54
N LYS A 365 -2.19 31.00 -51.36
CA LYS A 365 -0.84 30.47 -51.57
C LYS A 365 -0.46 30.61 -53.04
N ARG A 366 0.67 31.26 -53.30
CA ARG A 366 1.25 31.49 -54.63
C ARG A 366 2.55 30.71 -54.80
N PHE A 367 2.73 30.07 -55.95
CA PHE A 367 3.90 29.26 -56.27
C PHE A 367 4.58 29.79 -57.53
N GLU A 368 5.82 30.28 -57.38
CA GLU A 368 6.54 30.99 -58.44
C GLU A 368 7.60 30.12 -59.15
N LYS A 369 8.41 29.37 -58.38
CA LYS A 369 9.32 28.35 -58.92
C LYS A 369 9.40 27.10 -58.05
N VAL A 370 8.96 26.00 -58.64
CA VAL A 370 8.96 24.66 -58.06
C VAL A 370 9.45 23.71 -59.15
N THR A 371 10.65 23.13 -59.01
CA THR A 371 11.26 22.31 -60.08
C THR A 371 10.89 20.83 -60.01
N SER A 372 10.30 20.39 -58.90
CA SER A 372 9.86 19.01 -58.66
C SER A 372 8.53 19.00 -57.91
N THR A 373 7.79 17.90 -58.00
CA THR A 373 6.55 17.75 -57.22
C THR A 373 6.86 17.80 -55.72
N GLN A 374 6.16 18.67 -54.98
CA GLN A 374 6.29 18.83 -53.54
C GLN A 374 4.95 18.54 -52.86
N LEU A 375 5.02 17.79 -51.75
CA LEU A 375 3.91 17.70 -50.80
C LEU A 375 3.91 18.98 -49.95
N ARG A 376 2.74 19.63 -49.81
CA ARG A 376 2.54 20.76 -48.92
C ARG A 376 1.42 20.43 -47.94
N GLU A 377 1.67 20.74 -46.68
CA GLU A 377 0.72 20.59 -45.58
C GLU A 377 0.35 21.97 -45.04
N TYR A 378 -0.92 22.16 -44.73
CA TYR A 378 -1.45 23.40 -44.17
C TYR A 378 -2.37 23.08 -43.01
N ASP A 379 -2.00 23.54 -41.82
CA ASP A 379 -2.74 23.33 -40.59
C ASP A 379 -3.62 24.54 -40.26
N PHE A 380 -4.85 24.26 -39.85
CA PHE A 380 -5.82 25.27 -39.44
C PHE A 380 -6.43 24.88 -38.10
N ASP A 381 -6.38 25.80 -37.14
CA ASP A 381 -7.04 25.68 -35.84
C ASP A 381 -8.54 25.96 -35.99
N ILE A 382 -9.35 25.01 -35.54
CA ILE A 382 -10.81 25.03 -35.65
C ILE A 382 -11.50 24.78 -34.29
N GLN A 383 -10.78 25.02 -33.20
CA GLN A 383 -11.33 24.91 -31.85
C GLN A 383 -12.65 25.71 -31.72
N ASP A 384 -13.65 25.06 -31.13
CA ASP A 384 -14.98 25.62 -30.85
C ASP A 384 -15.78 26.10 -32.08
N ALA A 385 -15.36 25.72 -33.29
CA ALA A 385 -16.11 26.01 -34.51
C ALA A 385 -17.50 25.34 -34.52
N VAL A 386 -18.51 26.06 -35.02
CA VAL A 386 -19.87 25.54 -35.16
C VAL A 386 -19.88 24.49 -36.27
N GLU A 387 -20.37 23.28 -35.98
CA GLU A 387 -20.53 22.22 -36.97
C GLU A 387 -21.73 22.47 -37.90
N PRO A 388 -21.70 21.99 -39.16
CA PRO A 388 -20.63 21.23 -39.81
C PRO A 388 -19.48 22.09 -40.36
N ILE A 389 -18.24 21.60 -40.26
CA ILE A 389 -17.05 22.32 -40.74
C ILE A 389 -16.77 21.93 -42.19
N SER A 390 -16.59 22.93 -43.05
CA SER A 390 -16.35 22.76 -44.47
C SER A 390 -14.98 23.29 -44.87
N MET A 391 -14.17 22.44 -45.48
CA MET A 391 -12.91 22.79 -46.10
C MET A 391 -13.12 23.05 -47.58
N ARG A 392 -12.67 24.20 -48.06
CA ARG A 392 -12.84 24.63 -49.44
C ARG A 392 -11.49 25.02 -50.01
N VAL A 393 -11.08 24.32 -51.06
CA VAL A 393 -9.87 24.66 -51.81
C VAL A 393 -10.31 25.10 -53.19
N THR A 394 -9.91 26.31 -53.56
CA THR A 394 -10.19 26.92 -54.87
C THR A 394 -8.86 27.17 -55.57
N ARG A 395 -8.69 26.63 -56.77
CA ARG A 395 -7.59 27.03 -57.65
C ARG A 395 -7.96 28.33 -58.34
N ILE A 396 -7.25 29.41 -58.04
CA ILE A 396 -7.57 30.76 -58.54
C ILE A 396 -6.77 31.15 -59.78
N ASP A 397 -5.67 30.45 -60.06
CA ASP A 397 -4.91 30.64 -61.28
C ASP A 397 -5.68 30.17 -62.52
N ARG A 398 -5.91 31.08 -63.45
CA ARG A 398 -6.69 30.83 -64.68
C ARG A 398 -5.82 30.17 -65.77
N LYS A 399 -6.37 29.49 -66.77
CA LYS A 399 -5.63 28.95 -67.95
C LYS A 399 -4.55 27.89 -67.71
N GLY A 400 -4.35 27.02 -68.70
CA GLY A 400 -3.25 26.05 -68.75
C GLY A 400 -1.88 26.70 -68.98
N PRO A 401 -0.79 25.91 -69.08
CA PRO A 401 0.52 26.44 -69.49
C PRO A 401 0.44 26.99 -70.93
N ARG A 402 1.12 28.12 -71.19
CA ARG A 402 1.22 28.68 -72.53
C ARG A 402 1.98 27.71 -73.44
N GLY A 403 1.54 27.61 -74.69
CA GLY A 403 2.29 26.92 -75.74
C GLY A 403 3.70 27.51 -75.92
N PRO A 404 4.66 26.74 -76.47
CA PRO A 404 6.04 27.20 -76.59
C PRO A 404 6.14 28.40 -77.54
N VAL A 405 6.85 29.45 -77.13
CA VAL A 405 7.07 30.66 -77.93
C VAL A 405 8.52 30.69 -78.38
N THR A 406 8.74 30.87 -79.68
CA THR A 406 10.08 30.98 -80.25
C THR A 406 10.34 32.41 -80.70
N LYS A 407 11.40 33.04 -80.18
CA LYS A 407 11.91 34.32 -80.66
C LYS A 407 13.19 34.05 -81.47
N SER A 408 13.17 34.35 -82.76
CA SER A 408 14.32 34.20 -83.66
C SER A 408 15.05 35.53 -83.85
N GLY A 409 16.38 35.54 -83.65
CA GLY A 409 17.28 36.60 -84.10
C GLY A 409 18.16 36.11 -85.27
N GLU A 410 19.03 36.99 -85.79
CA GLU A 410 19.86 36.70 -86.98
C GLU A 410 20.78 35.47 -86.84
N SER A 411 21.24 35.14 -85.63
CA SER A 411 22.19 34.04 -85.38
C SER A 411 21.84 33.14 -84.18
N SER A 412 20.68 33.36 -83.53
CA SER A 412 20.24 32.54 -82.40
C SER A 412 18.73 32.45 -82.31
N GLN A 413 18.23 31.31 -81.86
CA GLN A 413 16.82 31.10 -81.52
C GLN A 413 16.68 30.92 -80.01
N ARG A 414 15.64 31.53 -79.44
CA ARG A 414 15.26 31.38 -78.03
C ARG A 414 13.86 30.81 -77.96
N GLN A 415 13.74 29.60 -77.45
CA GLN A 415 12.46 28.96 -77.18
C GLN A 415 12.13 29.04 -75.70
N TYR A 416 10.94 29.54 -75.39
CA TYR A 416 10.39 29.60 -74.04
C TYR A 416 9.28 28.57 -73.93
N THR A 417 9.40 27.67 -72.95
CA THR A 417 8.37 26.68 -72.63
C THR A 417 7.97 26.86 -71.18
N TRP A 418 6.66 26.86 -70.92
CA TRP A 418 6.09 27.07 -69.59
C TRP A 418 5.53 25.76 -69.06
N THR A 419 5.85 25.44 -67.81
CA THR A 419 5.28 24.30 -67.10
C THR A 419 4.47 24.82 -65.94
N LYS A 420 3.15 24.56 -65.97
CA LYS A 420 2.22 24.92 -64.89
C LYS A 420 1.98 23.71 -63.99
N SER A 421 1.89 23.95 -62.69
CA SER A 421 1.76 22.88 -61.72
C SER A 421 0.39 22.21 -61.77
N PRO A 422 0.33 20.87 -61.87
CA PRO A 422 -0.84 20.12 -61.43
C PRO A 422 -0.94 20.20 -59.90
N VAL A 423 -2.05 20.73 -59.41
CA VAL A 423 -2.37 20.74 -57.98
C VAL A 423 -3.37 19.61 -57.72
N THR A 424 -3.09 18.74 -56.77
CA THR A 424 -4.00 17.67 -56.35
C THR A 424 -4.25 17.76 -54.86
N TRP A 425 -5.51 17.77 -54.45
CA TRP A 425 -5.87 17.59 -53.04
C TRP A 425 -5.79 16.10 -52.72
N ILE A 426 -4.80 15.72 -51.92
CA ILE A 426 -4.53 14.31 -51.59
C ILE A 426 -5.47 13.87 -50.48
N SER A 427 -5.41 14.55 -49.35
CA SER A 427 -6.20 14.23 -48.17
C SER A 427 -6.41 15.47 -47.29
N ALA A 428 -7.35 15.33 -46.37
CA ALA A 428 -7.45 16.20 -45.22
C ALA A 428 -7.55 15.35 -43.96
N ASP A 429 -6.71 15.66 -42.97
CA ASP A 429 -6.66 14.94 -41.71
C ASP A 429 -7.32 15.83 -40.64
N VAL A 430 -8.33 15.29 -39.97
CA VAL A 430 -9.03 15.98 -38.87
C VAL A 430 -8.54 15.37 -37.57
N THR A 431 -7.92 16.18 -36.73
CA THR A 431 -7.37 15.75 -35.44
C THR A 431 -8.02 16.52 -34.29
N TRP A 432 -8.12 15.88 -33.15
CA TRP A 432 -8.53 16.50 -31.88
C TRP A 432 -7.59 16.03 -30.78
N ALA A 433 -7.37 16.89 -29.80
CA ALA A 433 -6.77 16.53 -28.53
C ALA A 433 -7.72 15.57 -27.81
N GLU A 434 -7.18 14.47 -27.28
CA GLU A 434 -7.90 13.66 -26.32
C GLU A 434 -8.06 14.48 -25.05
N ARG A 435 -9.24 15.06 -24.92
CA ARG A 435 -9.69 15.79 -23.73
C ARG A 435 -10.02 14.80 -22.63
N LEU A 436 -9.00 14.11 -22.14
CA LEU A 436 -9.12 13.05 -21.14
C LEU A 436 -9.42 13.67 -19.78
N VAL A 437 -10.50 13.21 -19.16
CA VAL A 437 -10.84 13.52 -17.78
C VAL A 437 -10.91 12.21 -17.03
N TYR A 438 -9.92 11.98 -16.17
CA TYR A 438 -9.95 10.92 -15.17
C TYR A 438 -10.15 11.58 -13.80
N PRO A 439 -11.41 11.66 -13.30
CA PRO A 439 -11.70 12.35 -12.06
C PRO A 439 -11.05 11.62 -10.87
N TYR A 440 -10.44 12.36 -9.95
CA TYR A 440 -9.75 11.83 -8.78
C TYR A 440 -8.60 10.86 -9.09
N SER A 441 -7.96 11.04 -10.24
CA SER A 441 -6.71 10.36 -10.61
C SER A 441 -5.71 11.40 -11.07
N SER A 442 -4.48 11.35 -10.57
CA SER A 442 -3.40 12.22 -10.99
C SER A 442 -2.66 11.61 -12.19
N LEU A 443 -2.50 12.39 -13.24
CA LEU A 443 -1.91 11.99 -14.51
C LEU A 443 -0.79 12.94 -14.90
N LEU A 444 0.30 12.38 -15.43
CA LEU A 444 1.41 13.12 -15.98
C LEU A 444 1.42 12.97 -17.51
N ALA A 445 1.22 14.07 -18.21
CA ALA A 445 1.34 14.17 -19.66
C ALA A 445 2.59 14.95 -20.04
N LEU A 446 3.31 14.50 -21.06
CA LEU A 446 4.52 15.16 -21.54
C LEU A 446 4.71 14.98 -23.04
N LYS A 447 5.24 16.06 -23.64
CA LYS A 447 5.62 16.16 -25.04
C LYS A 447 7.13 16.37 -25.16
N PHE A 448 7.80 15.51 -25.90
CA PHE A 448 9.25 15.57 -26.10
C PHE A 448 9.63 15.42 -27.58
N ALA A 449 10.82 15.90 -27.97
CA ALA A 449 11.31 15.73 -29.33
C ALA A 449 11.79 14.27 -29.53
N ALA A 450 11.19 13.53 -30.46
CA ALA A 450 11.51 12.11 -30.69
C ALA A 450 12.84 11.91 -31.41
N GLY A 451 13.31 12.90 -32.18
CA GLY A 451 14.49 12.77 -33.05
C GLY A 451 15.82 12.49 -32.34
N GLU A 452 15.88 12.67 -31.02
CA GLU A 452 17.08 12.39 -30.21
C GLU A 452 17.04 11.02 -29.50
N PHE A 453 15.87 10.36 -29.45
CA PHE A 453 15.70 9.08 -28.76
C PHE A 453 15.47 7.95 -29.76
N GLY A 454 16.36 6.94 -29.79
CA GLY A 454 16.21 5.76 -30.67
C GLY A 454 15.08 4.80 -30.25
N GLN A 455 14.60 4.91 -29.01
CA GLN A 455 13.46 4.20 -28.44
C GLN A 455 12.72 5.14 -27.49
N PHE A 456 11.47 4.81 -27.14
CA PHE A 456 10.71 5.62 -26.19
C PHE A 456 11.44 5.68 -24.83
N PRO A 457 11.76 6.87 -24.30
CA PRO A 457 12.55 6.99 -23.08
C PRO A 457 11.75 6.53 -21.86
N LYS A 458 12.46 6.01 -20.86
CA LYS A 458 11.87 5.74 -19.55
C LYS A 458 11.63 7.06 -18.83
N ILE A 459 10.37 7.37 -18.58
CA ILE A 459 9.95 8.58 -17.88
C ILE A 459 9.87 8.30 -16.39
N GLN A 460 10.52 9.15 -15.60
CA GLN A 460 10.50 9.09 -14.15
C GLN A 460 10.29 10.49 -13.58
N ALA A 461 9.46 10.64 -12.55
CA ALA A 461 9.16 11.93 -11.96
C ALA A 461 9.24 11.88 -10.43
N ARG A 462 9.97 12.79 -9.81
CA ARG A 462 9.97 12.99 -8.37
C ARG A 462 8.76 13.84 -8.01
N LEU A 463 7.86 13.29 -7.22
CA LEU A 463 6.58 13.93 -6.91
C LEU A 463 6.30 13.86 -5.41
N LYS A 464 5.62 14.90 -4.92
CA LYS A 464 4.93 14.89 -3.63
C LYS A 464 3.57 14.23 -3.82
N GLY A 465 3.36 13.17 -3.06
CA GLY A 465 2.21 12.30 -3.14
C GLY A 465 0.92 12.89 -2.61
N LEU A 466 0.07 11.97 -2.17
CA LEU A 466 -1.31 12.22 -1.81
C LEU A 466 -1.47 13.23 -0.68
N VAL A 467 -2.54 14.00 -0.80
CA VAL A 467 -3.09 14.83 0.25
C VAL A 467 -3.88 13.91 1.20
N VAL A 468 -3.42 13.80 2.45
CA VAL A 468 -3.94 12.85 3.44
C VAL A 468 -4.73 13.55 4.55
N PRO A 469 -5.63 12.85 5.27
CA PRO A 469 -6.28 13.35 6.47
C PRO A 469 -5.26 13.63 7.59
N THR A 470 -5.18 14.89 8.00
CA THR A 470 -4.40 15.39 9.14
C THR A 470 -5.31 15.88 10.25
N LEU A 471 -4.81 15.86 11.48
CA LEU A 471 -5.60 16.19 12.68
C LEU A 471 -5.06 17.43 13.39
N ASN A 472 -5.94 18.38 13.68
CA ASN A 472 -5.57 19.57 14.45
C ASN A 472 -5.58 19.32 15.98
N SER A 473 -5.29 20.36 16.76
CA SER A 473 -5.30 20.31 18.25
C SER A 473 -6.62 19.81 18.84
N SER A 474 -7.75 20.05 18.16
CA SER A 474 -9.10 19.68 18.57
C SER A 474 -9.61 18.38 17.92
N LEU A 475 -8.74 17.58 17.28
CA LEU A 475 -9.09 16.35 16.57
C LEU A 475 -10.02 16.55 15.36
N GLN A 476 -10.07 17.75 14.79
CA GLN A 476 -10.77 17.99 13.52
C GLN A 476 -9.88 17.54 12.36
N VAL A 477 -10.51 16.90 11.37
CA VAL A 477 -9.86 16.38 10.17
C VAL A 477 -9.76 17.48 9.11
N SER A 478 -8.56 17.68 8.58
CA SER A 478 -8.27 18.48 7.39
C SER A 478 -7.49 17.64 6.38
N TYR A 479 -7.49 18.01 5.11
CA TYR A 479 -6.71 17.32 4.07
C TYR A 479 -5.51 18.18 3.70
N SER A 480 -4.30 17.65 3.89
CA SER A 480 -3.05 18.32 3.55
C SER A 480 -1.97 17.31 3.21
N TYR A 481 -0.99 17.70 2.40
CA TYR A 481 0.20 16.89 2.18
C TYR A 481 0.90 16.55 3.50
N SER A 482 1.21 15.28 3.72
CA SER A 482 2.03 14.82 4.85
C SER A 482 2.75 13.53 4.49
N ASN A 483 4.00 13.41 4.94
CA ASN A 483 4.79 12.18 4.88
C ASN A 483 4.83 11.44 6.24
N ASN A 484 3.95 11.82 7.18
CA ASN A 484 3.84 11.18 8.48
C ASN A 484 3.09 9.83 8.33
N PRO A 485 3.70 8.69 8.70
CA PRO A 485 3.09 7.37 8.49
C PRO A 485 1.78 7.16 9.25
N ALA A 486 1.55 7.86 10.36
CA ALA A 486 0.29 7.75 11.10
C ALA A 486 -0.90 8.32 10.32
N TYR A 487 -0.71 9.45 9.62
CA TYR A 487 -1.75 10.04 8.77
C TYR A 487 -1.93 9.26 7.45
N ILE A 488 -0.84 8.73 6.89
CA ILE A 488 -0.90 7.81 5.74
C ILE A 488 -1.69 6.54 6.09
N LEU A 489 -1.47 5.98 7.28
CA LEU A 489 -2.25 4.84 7.75
C LEU A 489 -3.73 5.19 7.95
N LEU A 490 -4.04 6.39 8.47
CA LEU A 490 -5.41 6.86 8.61
C LEU A 490 -6.12 6.97 7.26
N ASP A 491 -5.42 7.50 6.25
CA ASP A 491 -5.90 7.59 4.88
C ASP A 491 -6.21 6.20 4.30
N LEU A 492 -5.25 5.30 4.34
CA LEU A 492 -5.39 3.91 3.85
C LEU A 492 -6.55 3.16 4.50
N LEU A 493 -6.82 3.41 5.79
CA LEU A 493 -7.94 2.79 6.48
C LEU A 493 -9.28 3.40 6.09
N THR A 494 -9.36 4.72 5.90
CA THR A 494 -10.64 5.45 5.82
C THR A 494 -11.05 5.87 4.42
N ASN A 495 -10.13 5.89 3.46
CA ASN A 495 -10.41 6.35 2.10
C ASN A 495 -11.33 5.35 1.36
N PRO A 496 -12.49 5.78 0.85
CA PRO A 496 -13.48 4.88 0.24
C PRO A 496 -13.11 4.43 -1.17
N ARG A 497 -12.16 5.09 -1.84
CA ARG A 497 -11.86 4.84 -3.26
C ARG A 497 -10.75 3.82 -3.44
N TYR A 498 -9.63 4.02 -2.75
CA TYR A 498 -8.44 3.17 -2.85
C TYR A 498 -8.03 2.52 -1.52
N GLY A 499 -8.65 2.90 -0.40
CA GLY A 499 -8.39 2.34 0.92
C GLY A 499 -9.44 1.32 1.36
N ALA A 500 -9.44 1.01 2.65
CA ALA A 500 -10.45 0.16 3.30
C ALA A 500 -11.71 0.95 3.75
N GLY A 501 -11.91 2.15 3.21
CA GLY A 501 -12.99 3.04 3.61
C GLY A 501 -14.37 2.50 3.24
N TYR A 502 -15.36 2.91 4.04
CA TYR A 502 -16.76 2.62 3.73
C TYR A 502 -17.17 3.28 2.41
N ARG A 503 -17.64 2.50 1.43
CA ARG A 503 -18.01 3.00 0.11
C ARG A 503 -19.46 2.68 -0.20
N THR A 504 -20.16 3.67 -0.74
CA THR A 504 -21.46 3.48 -1.37
C THR A 504 -21.33 3.79 -2.86
N TYR A 505 -21.90 2.94 -3.71
CA TYR A 505 -21.92 3.15 -5.15
C TYR A 505 -23.21 2.63 -5.76
N THR A 506 -23.65 3.23 -6.86
CA THR A 506 -24.88 2.83 -7.56
C THR A 506 -24.54 2.00 -8.78
N ILE A 507 -25.17 0.84 -8.93
CA ILE A 507 -25.14 0.04 -10.16
C ILE A 507 -26.59 -0.18 -10.58
N GLU A 508 -26.92 0.10 -11.85
CA GLU A 508 -28.25 -0.15 -12.42
C GLU A 508 -29.40 0.41 -11.53
N ASP A 509 -29.27 1.66 -11.08
CA ASP A 509 -30.22 2.36 -10.18
C ASP A 509 -30.42 1.73 -8.78
N HIS A 510 -29.59 0.76 -8.39
CA HIS A 510 -29.58 0.19 -7.04
C HIS A 510 -28.36 0.66 -6.27
N GLU A 511 -28.58 1.16 -5.05
CA GLU A 511 -27.52 1.60 -4.15
C GLU A 511 -26.88 0.37 -3.48
N HIS A 512 -25.61 0.15 -3.76
CA HIS A 512 -24.80 -0.89 -3.14
C HIS A 512 -23.90 -0.29 -2.09
N VAL A 513 -23.92 -0.90 -0.90
CA VAL A 513 -23.06 -0.54 0.22
C VAL A 513 -21.96 -1.58 0.35
N GLN A 514 -20.73 -1.11 0.30
CA GLN A 514 -19.56 -1.88 0.68
C GLN A 514 -19.15 -1.48 2.10
N ALA A 515 -19.20 -2.46 3.01
CA ALA A 515 -18.72 -2.27 4.36
C ALA A 515 -17.22 -1.89 4.34
N GLY A 516 -16.85 -0.95 5.20
CA GLY A 516 -15.50 -0.44 5.33
C GLY A 516 -15.40 0.42 6.58
N ILE A 517 -14.21 0.95 6.83
CA ILE A 517 -13.89 1.71 8.03
C ILE A 517 -14.23 3.18 7.77
N ARG A 518 -15.03 3.78 8.64
CA ARG A 518 -15.32 5.22 8.59
C ARG A 518 -14.33 5.96 9.49
N MET A 519 -14.15 7.26 9.22
CA MET A 519 -13.32 8.12 10.07
C MET A 519 -13.77 8.11 11.55
N GLN A 520 -15.08 7.99 11.79
CA GLN A 520 -15.67 7.87 13.13
C GLN A 520 -15.37 6.54 13.84
N ASP A 521 -14.99 5.50 13.11
CA ASP A 521 -14.66 4.18 13.67
C ASP A 521 -13.18 4.13 14.10
N CYS A 522 -12.42 5.20 13.87
CA CYS A 522 -11.02 5.34 14.29
C CYS A 522 -10.92 6.23 15.54
N ASP A 523 -10.12 5.81 16.52
CA ASP A 523 -9.77 6.66 17.66
C ASP A 523 -8.74 7.73 17.22
N LEU A 524 -9.25 8.88 16.77
CA LEU A 524 -8.43 9.99 16.27
C LEU A 524 -7.40 10.50 17.28
N ALA A 525 -7.65 10.36 18.59
CA ALA A 525 -6.68 10.75 19.61
C ALA A 525 -5.44 9.84 19.58
N SER A 526 -5.63 8.53 19.39
CA SER A 526 -4.53 7.58 19.23
C SER A 526 -3.69 7.85 17.98
N PHE A 527 -4.33 8.13 16.83
CA PHE A 527 -3.64 8.48 15.59
C PHE A 527 -2.81 9.75 15.73
N LYS A 528 -3.35 10.77 16.41
CA LYS A 528 -2.59 12.00 16.67
C LYS A 528 -1.43 11.79 17.63
N ASN A 529 -1.59 10.96 18.65
CA ASN A 529 -0.49 10.61 19.55
C ASN A 529 0.62 9.84 18.80
N ALA A 530 0.24 8.97 17.86
CA ALA A 530 1.20 8.30 16.98
C ALA A 530 1.87 9.28 16.01
N ALA A 531 1.11 10.24 15.45
CA ALA A 531 1.65 11.26 14.55
C ALA A 531 2.69 12.14 15.27
N ARG A 532 2.40 12.58 16.49
CA ARG A 532 3.36 13.32 17.35
C ARG A 532 4.62 12.51 17.62
N TYR A 533 4.49 11.22 17.92
CA TYR A 533 5.66 10.35 18.09
C TYR A 533 6.52 10.28 16.82
N CYS A 534 5.90 10.24 15.64
CA CYS A 534 6.63 10.25 14.37
C CYS A 534 7.33 11.59 14.15
N GLU A 535 6.68 12.72 14.45
CA GLU A 535 7.26 14.06 14.37
C GLU A 535 8.46 14.22 15.32
N ASP A 536 8.30 13.84 16.59
CA ASP A 536 9.35 13.92 17.62
C ASP A 536 10.59 13.07 17.27
N LYS A 537 10.39 11.97 16.55
CA LYS A 537 11.46 11.03 16.15
C LYS A 537 11.91 11.16 14.71
N GLY A 538 11.35 12.11 13.93
CA GLY A 538 11.68 12.31 12.52
C GLY A 538 11.35 11.11 11.62
N ILE A 539 10.33 10.31 11.97
CA ILE A 539 9.93 9.12 11.22
C ILE A 539 9.05 9.54 10.05
N THR A 540 9.44 9.17 8.82
CA THR A 540 8.70 9.49 7.60
C THR A 540 8.39 8.24 6.80
N PHE A 541 7.38 8.33 5.94
CA PHE A 541 7.04 7.30 4.98
C PHE A 541 6.91 7.90 3.59
N ASN A 542 7.76 7.41 2.69
CA ASN A 542 7.81 7.81 1.30
C ASN A 542 7.83 6.55 0.43
N GLY A 543 6.78 6.33 -0.34
CA GLY A 543 6.63 5.09 -1.08
C GLY A 543 5.62 5.19 -2.22
N TYR A 544 5.89 4.42 -3.26
CA TYR A 544 5.02 4.27 -4.41
C TYR A 544 4.41 2.86 -4.42
N ILE A 545 3.13 2.75 -4.09
CA ILE A 545 2.40 1.49 -4.00
C ILE A 545 1.78 1.21 -5.37
N ASN A 546 2.31 0.25 -6.12
CA ASN A 546 1.89 0.00 -7.51
C ASN A 546 1.66 -1.48 -7.85
N LYS A 547 1.74 -2.38 -6.86
CA LYS A 547 1.39 -3.80 -7.05
C LYS A 547 0.39 -4.28 -6.01
N ASP A 548 -0.22 -5.41 -6.31
CA ASP A 548 -1.15 -6.09 -5.42
C ASP A 548 -0.44 -6.56 -4.15
N ALA A 549 -1.03 -6.29 -2.99
CA ALA A 549 -0.66 -6.85 -1.71
C ALA A 549 -1.91 -7.02 -0.84
N ASP A 550 -1.84 -7.89 0.17
CA ASP A 550 -2.89 -7.95 1.20
C ASP A 550 -2.96 -6.60 1.92
N ALA A 551 -4.12 -5.95 1.85
CA ALA A 551 -4.37 -4.64 2.46
C ALA A 551 -4.05 -4.64 3.96
N LEU A 552 -4.34 -5.73 4.67
CA LEU A 552 -4.06 -5.82 6.09
C LEU A 552 -2.57 -5.97 6.38
N GLU A 553 -1.82 -6.68 5.53
CA GLU A 553 -0.35 -6.72 5.61
C GLU A 553 0.26 -5.36 5.28
N LEU A 554 -0.31 -4.62 4.32
CA LEU A 554 0.11 -3.25 3.99
C LEU A 554 -0.12 -2.29 5.16
N PHE A 555 -1.32 -2.28 5.76
CA PHE A 555 -1.63 -1.42 6.92
C PHE A 555 -0.70 -1.71 8.09
N ARG A 556 -0.46 -3.00 8.34
CA ARG A 556 0.50 -3.48 9.33
C ARG A 556 1.93 -3.06 8.99
N GLY A 557 2.35 -3.16 7.74
CA GLY A 557 3.67 -2.71 7.28
C GLY A 557 3.88 -1.21 7.48
N VAL A 558 2.87 -0.38 7.16
CA VAL A 558 2.91 1.06 7.41
C VAL A 558 2.96 1.34 8.91
N ALA A 559 2.13 0.66 9.73
CA ALA A 559 2.17 0.79 11.20
C ALA A 559 3.53 0.41 11.80
N ALA A 560 4.19 -0.62 11.23
CA ALA A 560 5.49 -1.09 11.68
C ALA A 560 6.59 -0.02 11.58
N THR A 561 6.49 0.90 10.62
CA THR A 561 7.50 1.95 10.38
C THR A 561 7.72 2.85 11.60
N PHE A 562 6.66 3.11 12.37
CA PHE A 562 6.72 3.88 13.61
C PHE A 562 6.53 3.01 14.86
N GLN A 563 6.71 1.69 14.73
CA GLN A 563 6.53 0.71 15.81
C GLN A 563 5.13 0.75 16.43
N GLY A 564 4.13 1.00 15.58
CA GLY A 564 2.71 0.98 15.95
C GLY A 564 2.08 -0.39 15.74
N GLN A 565 1.09 -0.68 16.58
CA GLN A 565 0.18 -1.80 16.43
C GLN A 565 -1.25 -1.29 16.28
N ILE A 566 -1.94 -1.81 15.26
CA ILE A 566 -3.35 -1.54 15.01
C ILE A 566 -4.16 -2.52 15.86
N ILE A 567 -5.01 -1.99 16.74
CA ILE A 567 -5.87 -2.78 17.64
C ILE A 567 -7.31 -2.41 17.36
N TYR A 568 -8.17 -3.43 17.26
CA TYR A 568 -9.61 -3.24 17.23
C TYR A 568 -10.17 -3.52 18.63
N ALA A 569 -10.67 -2.50 19.30
CA ALA A 569 -11.21 -2.61 20.66
C ALA A 569 -12.40 -1.67 20.85
N GLY A 570 -13.47 -2.18 21.48
CA GLY A 570 -14.64 -1.37 21.82
C GLY A 570 -15.39 -0.76 20.62
N GLY A 571 -15.26 -1.37 19.44
CA GLY A 571 -15.86 -0.85 18.20
C GLY A 571 -14.99 0.16 17.45
N PHE A 572 -13.83 0.55 18.00
CA PHE A 572 -12.92 1.50 17.40
C PHE A 572 -11.58 0.85 17.01
N ILE A 573 -10.93 1.43 16.00
CA ILE A 573 -9.54 1.15 15.66
C ILE A 573 -8.65 2.13 16.43
N THR A 574 -7.79 1.58 17.28
CA THR A 574 -6.84 2.33 18.11
C THR A 574 -5.42 1.93 17.73
N ILE A 575 -4.52 2.91 17.69
CA ILE A 575 -3.09 2.67 17.49
C ILE A 575 -2.37 2.72 18.83
N VAL A 576 -1.56 1.69 19.11
CA VAL A 576 -0.63 1.68 20.23
C VAL A 576 0.79 1.68 19.72
N VAL A 577 1.58 2.66 20.17
CA VAL A 577 2.98 2.82 19.77
C VAL A 577 3.90 2.25 20.83
N ASP A 578 4.93 1.52 20.40
CA ASP A 578 6.00 1.06 21.26
C ASP A 578 7.00 2.15 21.59
N LYS A 579 6.67 2.92 22.63
CA LYS A 579 7.50 4.01 23.18
C LYS A 579 7.90 3.77 24.64
N LYS A 580 8.91 4.52 25.08
CA LYS A 580 9.33 4.61 26.48
C LYS A 580 8.21 5.22 27.31
N LEU A 581 7.89 4.57 28.42
CA LEU A 581 6.98 5.09 29.43
C LEU A 581 7.71 6.16 30.27
N GLU A 582 7.28 7.41 30.16
CA GLU A 582 7.87 8.56 30.90
C GLU A 582 7.33 8.69 32.33
N ASP A 583 6.04 8.40 32.53
CA ASP A 583 5.35 8.49 33.83
C ASP A 583 4.81 7.12 34.29
N THR A 584 4.35 7.00 35.54
CA THR A 584 3.68 5.77 36.01
C THR A 584 2.22 5.64 35.57
N THR A 585 1.78 6.53 34.68
CA THR A 585 0.46 6.49 34.06
C THR A 585 0.35 5.21 33.22
N ASN A 586 -0.75 4.48 33.37
CA ASN A 586 -1.03 3.21 32.68
C ASN A 586 -0.18 1.99 33.08
N ILE A 587 0.31 1.94 34.33
CA ILE A 587 0.83 0.69 34.92
C ILE A 587 -0.31 -0.08 35.61
N ARG A 588 -0.45 -1.37 35.29
CA ARG A 588 -1.42 -2.29 35.88
C ARG A 588 -0.72 -3.25 36.84
N LEU A 589 -1.22 -3.40 38.06
CA LEU A 589 -0.59 -4.21 39.11
C LEU A 589 -1.20 -5.62 39.15
N TYR A 590 -0.36 -6.65 39.02
CA TYR A 590 -0.76 -8.05 39.16
C TYR A 590 0.11 -8.79 40.16
N SER A 591 -0.50 -9.59 41.03
CA SER A 591 0.17 -10.49 41.97
C SER A 591 -0.66 -11.76 42.16
N SER A 592 -0.23 -12.67 43.04
CA SER A 592 -1.07 -13.82 43.42
C SER A 592 -2.43 -13.44 44.02
N ALA A 593 -2.63 -12.18 44.42
CA ALA A 593 -3.88 -11.70 45.03
C ALA A 593 -4.99 -11.33 44.02
N ASN A 594 -4.67 -11.16 42.73
CA ASN A 594 -5.64 -10.85 41.68
C ASN A 594 -5.45 -11.71 40.41
N THR A 595 -4.71 -12.81 40.54
CA THR A 595 -4.54 -13.82 39.49
C THR A 595 -5.11 -15.15 39.95
N ILE A 596 -5.58 -15.94 39.00
CA ILE A 596 -6.19 -17.25 39.25
C ILE A 596 -5.09 -18.32 39.09
N GLY A 597 -4.80 -19.03 40.17
CA GLY A 597 -3.83 -20.11 40.19
C GLY A 597 -4.29 -21.34 39.39
N SER A 598 -3.35 -22.05 38.79
CA SER A 598 -3.60 -23.34 38.15
C SER A 598 -3.55 -24.47 39.20
N GLY A 599 -4.70 -24.96 39.65
CA GLY A 599 -4.80 -26.08 40.59
C GLY A 599 -6.14 -26.12 41.34
N ASP A 600 -6.45 -27.25 41.98
CA ASP A 600 -7.60 -27.35 42.90
C ASP A 600 -7.42 -26.39 44.07
N ALA A 601 -8.51 -25.81 44.58
CA ALA A 601 -8.53 -24.73 45.58
C ALA A 601 -7.72 -25.00 46.89
N SER A 602 -7.29 -26.25 47.11
CA SER A 602 -6.47 -26.70 48.25
C SER A 602 -4.96 -26.75 47.99
N SER A 603 -4.52 -26.54 46.75
CA SER A 603 -3.10 -26.52 46.36
C SER A 603 -2.71 -25.11 45.91
N ALA A 604 -1.60 -24.58 46.42
CA ALA A 604 -1.03 -23.31 45.97
C ALA A 604 -0.57 -23.46 44.50
N GLY A 605 -1.51 -23.30 43.58
CA GLY A 605 -1.30 -23.46 42.14
C GLY A 605 -0.37 -22.41 41.57
N SER A 606 0.26 -22.70 40.43
CA SER A 606 1.10 -21.70 39.75
C SER A 606 0.21 -20.59 39.17
N HIS A 607 0.44 -19.35 39.59
CA HIS A 607 -0.30 -18.17 39.12
C HIS A 607 0.26 -17.60 37.80
N PHE A 608 1.57 -17.73 37.62
CA PHE A 608 2.28 -17.22 36.46
C PHE A 608 3.03 -18.37 35.76
N SER A 609 3.00 -18.35 34.44
CA SER A 609 3.82 -19.22 33.59
C SER A 609 4.80 -18.34 32.81
N TYR A 610 6.08 -18.70 32.80
CA TYR A 610 7.12 -17.96 32.10
C TYR A 610 7.72 -18.79 30.98
N GLU A 611 7.84 -18.20 29.80
CA GLU A 611 8.49 -18.81 28.64
C GLU A 611 9.60 -17.90 28.12
N GLY A 612 10.75 -18.48 27.82
CA GLY A 612 11.93 -17.75 27.34
C GLY A 612 12.20 -18.00 25.86
N THR A 613 12.80 -17.03 25.19
CA THR A 613 13.25 -17.18 23.81
C THR A 613 14.52 -18.03 23.72
N GLY A 614 14.56 -18.90 22.71
CA GLY A 614 15.72 -19.73 22.42
C GLY A 614 16.95 -18.91 22.06
N ARG A 615 18.15 -19.48 22.25
CA ARG A 615 19.41 -18.78 21.91
C ARG A 615 19.49 -18.40 20.44
N ARG A 616 19.02 -19.27 19.53
CA ARG A 616 19.06 -19.05 18.07
C ARG A 616 18.13 -17.94 17.58
N SER A 617 17.10 -17.57 18.35
CA SER A 617 16.18 -16.48 17.98
C SER A 617 16.67 -15.10 18.40
N ARG A 618 17.84 -15.01 19.07
CA ARG A 618 18.46 -13.74 19.46
C ARG A 618 19.41 -13.29 18.36
N SER A 619 18.99 -12.31 17.58
CA SER A 619 19.83 -11.67 16.56
C SER A 619 20.95 -10.89 17.22
N THR A 620 22.18 -11.00 16.70
CA THR A 620 23.32 -10.19 17.14
C THR A 620 23.72 -9.14 16.11
N ALA A 621 23.28 -9.32 14.87
CA ALA A 621 23.43 -8.40 13.76
C ALA A 621 22.08 -8.25 13.04
N VAL A 622 21.76 -7.03 12.61
CA VAL A 622 20.56 -6.73 11.83
C VAL A 622 20.97 -5.92 10.60
N GLN A 623 20.63 -6.42 9.43
CA GLN A 623 20.78 -5.68 8.17
C GLN A 623 19.42 -5.11 7.78
N VAL A 624 19.34 -3.80 7.64
CA VAL A 624 18.13 -3.09 7.24
C VAL A 624 18.29 -2.57 5.82
N SER A 625 17.37 -2.89 4.92
CA SER A 625 17.30 -2.28 3.60
C SER A 625 16.35 -1.09 3.57
N PHE A 626 16.75 0.00 2.90
CA PHE A 626 15.99 1.24 2.75
C PHE A 626 16.26 1.85 1.36
N VAL A 627 15.45 2.82 0.94
CA VAL A 627 15.56 3.44 -0.39
C VAL A 627 16.26 4.78 -0.27
N ASP A 628 17.45 4.97 -0.87
CA ASP A 628 18.22 6.20 -0.68
C ASP A 628 17.92 7.25 -1.77
N PRO A 629 17.36 8.43 -1.44
CA PRO A 629 17.13 9.50 -2.42
C PRO A 629 18.41 10.06 -3.05
N SER A 630 19.56 10.01 -2.35
CA SER A 630 20.83 10.50 -2.87
C SER A 630 21.41 9.60 -3.98
N GLU A 631 21.06 8.32 -3.95
CA GLU A 631 21.42 7.31 -4.94
C GLU A 631 20.23 6.98 -5.86
N PHE A 632 19.48 8.02 -6.28
CA PHE A 632 18.37 7.91 -7.23
C PHE A 632 17.29 6.88 -6.82
N TYR A 633 16.95 6.89 -5.52
CA TYR A 633 15.95 6.01 -4.91
C TYR A 633 16.26 4.51 -5.14
N THR A 634 17.55 4.14 -5.10
CA THR A 634 17.99 2.73 -5.14
C THR A 634 18.01 2.12 -3.73
N GLU A 635 17.87 0.79 -3.65
CA GLU A 635 17.86 0.09 -2.37
C GLU A 635 19.29 -0.02 -1.81
N ARG A 636 19.53 0.64 -0.66
CA ARG A 636 20.76 0.50 0.14
C ARG A 636 20.50 -0.38 1.36
N LYS A 637 21.58 -0.93 1.91
CA LYS A 637 21.54 -1.78 3.10
C LYS A 637 22.50 -1.24 4.14
N THR A 638 22.01 -1.03 5.36
CA THR A 638 22.84 -0.66 6.52
C THR A 638 22.86 -1.80 7.51
N LEU A 639 24.03 -2.09 8.06
CA LEU A 639 24.27 -3.18 8.99
C LEU A 639 24.49 -2.62 10.39
N ILE A 640 23.75 -3.16 11.36
CA ILE A 640 23.82 -2.79 12.77
C ILE A 640 24.25 -4.04 13.53
N GLU A 641 25.38 -3.95 14.23
CA GLU A 641 25.98 -5.06 14.97
C GLU A 641 26.27 -4.65 16.41
N ASP A 642 26.17 -5.60 17.33
CA ASP A 642 26.57 -5.39 18.72
C ASP A 642 27.69 -6.37 19.08
N ALA A 643 28.89 -5.84 19.32
CA ALA A 643 30.09 -6.63 19.59
C ALA A 643 29.95 -7.48 20.86
N GLY A 644 29.29 -6.97 21.91
CA GLY A 644 29.10 -7.70 23.16
C GLY A 644 28.15 -8.90 23.00
N LEU A 645 27.11 -8.75 22.19
CA LEU A 645 26.22 -9.84 21.84
C LEU A 645 26.90 -10.86 20.92
N ILE A 646 27.73 -10.42 19.98
CA ILE A 646 28.49 -11.31 19.09
C ILE A 646 29.47 -12.17 19.87
N ASP A 647 30.23 -11.59 20.80
CA ASP A 647 31.18 -12.32 21.65
C ASP A 647 30.45 -13.41 22.47
N ARG A 648 29.27 -13.08 23.00
CA ARG A 648 28.49 -13.99 23.85
C ARG A 648 27.73 -15.07 23.10
N TYR A 649 27.04 -14.69 22.02
CA TYR A 649 26.07 -15.54 21.32
C TYR A 649 26.57 -16.10 19.98
N GLY A 650 27.63 -15.53 19.42
CA GLY A 650 28.09 -15.77 18.06
C GLY A 650 27.33 -14.91 17.04
N TYR A 651 27.81 -14.88 15.81
CA TYR A 651 27.20 -14.08 14.74
C TYR A 651 25.84 -14.65 14.29
N ASN A 652 24.79 -13.85 14.40
CA ASN A 652 23.43 -14.18 13.95
C ASN A 652 22.78 -12.99 13.27
N LEU A 653 22.72 -13.04 11.93
CA LEU A 653 22.20 -11.97 11.08
C LEU A 653 20.68 -12.11 10.85
N THR A 654 19.94 -11.03 11.05
CA THR A 654 18.54 -10.90 10.64
C THR A 654 18.41 -9.80 9.59
N GLN A 655 17.72 -10.08 8.48
CA GLN A 655 17.46 -9.11 7.43
C GLN A 655 16.05 -8.55 7.58
N VAL A 656 15.94 -7.22 7.50
CA VAL A 656 14.69 -6.46 7.62
C VAL A 656 14.63 -5.47 6.47
N ARG A 657 13.48 -5.37 5.79
CA ARG A 657 13.25 -4.35 4.77
C ARG A 657 12.39 -3.25 5.36
N ALA A 658 12.89 -2.02 5.36
CA ALA A 658 12.19 -0.87 5.91
C ALA A 658 11.25 -0.27 4.87
N LEU A 659 9.96 -0.61 4.98
CA LEU A 659 8.91 -0.13 4.09
C LEU A 659 8.83 1.40 4.11
N GLY A 660 8.85 2.03 2.92
CA GLY A 660 8.74 3.48 2.74
C GLY A 660 9.84 4.32 3.42
N CYS A 661 10.94 3.70 3.86
CA CYS A 661 12.02 4.38 4.56
C CYS A 661 13.02 4.97 3.56
N THR A 662 13.22 6.29 3.61
CA THR A 662 14.19 6.99 2.75
C THR A 662 15.38 7.60 3.49
N SER A 663 15.39 7.55 4.82
CA SER A 663 16.50 8.05 5.64
C SER A 663 17.34 6.89 6.19
N GLU A 664 18.67 7.00 6.09
CA GLU A 664 19.60 6.05 6.69
C GLU A 664 19.48 6.02 8.22
N GLU A 665 19.24 7.17 8.86
CA GLU A 665 19.07 7.26 10.32
C GLU A 665 17.83 6.50 10.79
N GLN A 666 16.72 6.61 10.05
CA GLN A 666 15.49 5.87 10.31
C GLN A 666 15.73 4.36 10.13
N ALA A 667 16.48 3.94 9.12
CA ALA A 667 16.87 2.54 8.92
C ALA A 667 17.74 2.00 10.07
N ILE A 668 18.71 2.79 10.54
CA ILE A 668 19.53 2.46 11.72
C ILE A 668 18.65 2.31 12.96
N ARG A 669 17.70 3.23 13.17
CA ARG A 669 16.74 3.18 14.29
C ARG A 669 15.90 1.90 14.26
N ILE A 670 15.39 1.50 13.10
CA ILE A 670 14.66 0.23 12.90
C ILE A 670 15.56 -0.98 13.22
N GLY A 671 16.82 -0.95 12.77
CA GLY A 671 17.79 -2.02 13.02
C GLY A 671 18.09 -2.17 14.50
N ARG A 672 18.32 -1.05 15.20
CA ARG A 672 18.52 -1.01 16.65
C ARG A 672 17.29 -1.48 17.42
N TYR A 673 16.10 -1.05 17.02
CA TYR A 673 14.85 -1.50 17.62
C TYR A 673 14.69 -3.01 17.51
N THR A 674 14.97 -3.58 16.34
CA THR A 674 14.91 -5.02 16.09
C THR A 674 15.93 -5.77 16.96
N LEU A 675 17.17 -5.29 16.99
CA LEU A 675 18.26 -5.88 17.77
C LEU A 675 17.97 -5.86 19.28
N ALA A 676 17.53 -4.71 19.80
CA ALA A 676 17.21 -4.52 21.21
C ALA A 676 15.98 -5.33 21.63
N SER A 677 14.95 -5.40 20.79
CA SER A 677 13.74 -6.20 21.07
C SER A 677 14.07 -7.70 21.16
N ASN A 678 14.87 -8.23 20.23
CA ASN A 678 15.28 -9.64 20.26
C ASN A 678 16.19 -9.98 21.45
N THR A 679 16.89 -8.99 22.01
CA THR A 679 17.86 -9.16 23.11
C THR A 679 17.26 -8.93 24.50
N LEU A 680 16.40 -7.93 24.65
CA LEU A 680 15.87 -7.50 25.95
C LEU A 680 14.49 -8.11 26.25
N SER A 681 13.62 -8.25 25.25
CA SER A 681 12.28 -8.83 25.40
C SER A 681 12.32 -10.36 25.27
N THR A 682 13.17 -11.00 26.06
CA THR A 682 13.46 -12.45 25.91
C THR A 682 12.47 -13.37 26.63
N GLU A 683 11.50 -12.83 27.35
CA GLU A 683 10.65 -13.60 28.24
C GLU A 683 9.19 -13.15 28.10
N THR A 684 8.30 -14.13 28.03
CA THR A 684 6.85 -13.97 28.01
C THR A 684 6.28 -14.53 29.30
N VAL A 685 5.30 -13.83 29.87
CA VAL A 685 4.50 -14.30 31.00
C VAL A 685 3.07 -14.55 30.54
N SER A 686 2.49 -15.66 30.99
CA SER A 686 1.08 -15.98 30.82
C SER A 686 0.43 -16.20 32.18
N PHE A 687 -0.73 -15.58 32.40
CA PHE A 687 -1.49 -15.70 33.63
C PHE A 687 -2.99 -15.52 33.39
N LYS A 688 -3.81 -16.03 34.32
CA LYS A 688 -5.26 -15.88 34.29
C LYS A 688 -5.71 -14.86 35.34
N VAL A 689 -6.68 -14.04 34.98
CA VAL A 689 -7.28 -13.02 35.87
C VAL A 689 -8.79 -13.11 35.81
N GLY A 690 -9.45 -12.61 36.86
CA GLY A 690 -10.90 -12.42 36.87
C GLY A 690 -11.33 -11.15 36.09
N PRO A 691 -12.40 -10.48 36.49
CA PRO A 691 -12.94 -9.30 35.80
C PRO A 691 -11.94 -8.15 35.60
N ASP A 692 -10.90 -8.06 36.43
CA ASP A 692 -9.79 -7.09 36.29
C ASP A 692 -9.09 -7.18 34.92
N GLY A 693 -9.21 -8.31 34.21
CA GLY A 693 -8.66 -8.48 32.86
C GLY A 693 -9.41 -7.76 31.76
N ALA A 694 -10.70 -7.45 31.95
CA ALA A 694 -11.52 -6.74 30.97
C ALA A 694 -11.05 -5.29 30.73
N MET A 695 -10.33 -4.72 31.71
CA MET A 695 -9.79 -3.36 31.64
C MET A 695 -8.44 -3.28 30.92
N LEU A 696 -7.83 -4.43 30.60
CA LEU A 696 -6.57 -4.45 29.88
C LEU A 696 -6.80 -4.24 28.39
N LEU A 697 -5.85 -3.56 27.75
CA LEU A 697 -5.73 -3.51 26.31
C LEU A 697 -4.35 -4.02 25.88
N PRO A 698 -4.21 -4.59 24.67
CA PRO A 698 -2.89 -4.86 24.10
C PRO A 698 -2.04 -3.59 24.10
N GLY A 699 -0.79 -3.70 24.55
CA GLY A 699 0.13 -2.59 24.73
C GLY A 699 0.16 -1.97 26.14
N ASP A 700 -0.81 -2.27 27.00
CA ASP A 700 -0.76 -1.87 28.42
C ASP A 700 0.47 -2.47 29.11
N ILE A 701 1.02 -1.76 30.10
CA ILE A 701 2.18 -2.24 30.86
C ILE A 701 1.69 -2.78 32.20
N CYS A 702 1.96 -4.06 32.44
CA CYS A 702 1.65 -4.77 33.66
C CYS A 702 2.90 -4.95 34.52
N LEU A 703 2.80 -4.66 35.79
CA LEU A 703 3.80 -4.95 36.80
C LEU A 703 3.42 -6.26 37.51
N VAL A 704 4.19 -7.32 37.25
CA VAL A 704 3.90 -8.68 37.73
C VAL A 704 4.72 -9.00 38.98
N MET A 705 4.05 -9.13 40.12
CA MET A 705 4.63 -9.45 41.41
C MET A 705 4.50 -10.94 41.71
N ASP A 706 5.48 -11.70 41.23
CA ASP A 706 5.66 -13.11 41.60
C ASP A 706 6.79 -13.23 42.65
N PRO A 707 6.47 -13.67 43.89
CA PRO A 707 7.47 -13.93 44.93
C PRO A 707 8.59 -14.89 44.50
N LEU A 708 8.32 -15.84 43.59
CA LEU A 708 9.33 -16.77 43.08
C LEU A 708 10.39 -16.06 42.23
N LYS A 709 10.00 -14.97 41.56
CA LYS A 709 10.90 -14.19 40.70
C LYS A 709 11.59 -13.07 41.46
N THR A 710 10.86 -12.39 42.33
CA THR A 710 11.39 -11.27 43.11
C THR A 710 12.18 -11.72 44.34
N ASN A 711 12.05 -13.00 44.74
CA ASN A 711 12.68 -13.59 45.92
C ASN A 711 12.31 -12.88 47.24
N HIS A 712 11.17 -12.20 47.27
CA HIS A 712 10.54 -11.61 48.44
C HIS A 712 9.06 -11.32 48.15
N GLU A 713 8.23 -11.22 49.20
CA GLU A 713 6.84 -10.81 49.05
C GLU A 713 6.77 -9.36 48.54
N SER A 714 6.40 -9.20 47.26
CA SER A 714 6.51 -7.94 46.53
C SER A 714 5.17 -7.33 46.11
N GLY A 715 4.03 -7.97 46.40
CA GLY A 715 2.71 -7.39 46.13
C GLY A 715 1.56 -8.17 46.75
N GLY A 716 0.39 -7.52 46.82
CA GLY A 716 -0.80 -8.05 47.49
C GLY A 716 -1.94 -7.01 47.53
N ARG A 717 -2.85 -7.16 48.50
CA ARG A 717 -3.94 -6.20 48.75
C ARG A 717 -3.73 -5.40 50.03
N ILE A 718 -4.20 -4.16 50.05
CA ILE A 718 -4.04 -3.29 51.22
C ILE A 718 -5.06 -3.66 52.28
N LYS A 719 -4.59 -3.93 53.50
CA LYS A 719 -5.43 -4.22 54.67
C LYS A 719 -5.93 -2.95 55.36
N THR A 720 -5.09 -1.92 55.45
CA THR A 720 -5.45 -0.65 56.09
C THR A 720 -4.63 0.49 55.51
N VAL A 721 -5.25 1.65 55.32
CA VAL A 721 -4.60 2.86 54.77
C VAL A 721 -4.62 3.99 55.80
N ALA A 722 -3.48 4.61 56.04
CA ALA A 722 -3.33 5.90 56.72
C ALA A 722 -2.67 6.93 55.79
N ASP A 723 -2.44 8.16 56.25
CA ASP A 723 -2.02 9.27 55.38
C ASP A 723 -0.62 9.11 54.78
N ASN A 724 0.28 8.41 55.47
CA ASN A 724 1.66 8.18 55.04
C ASN A 724 2.11 6.72 55.13
N ARG A 725 1.16 5.79 55.36
CA ARG A 725 1.47 4.37 55.49
C ARG A 725 0.31 3.50 55.06
N ILE A 726 0.64 2.31 54.57
CA ILE A 726 -0.30 1.22 54.37
C ILE A 726 0.12 0.02 55.22
N ILE A 727 -0.84 -0.83 55.56
CA ILE A 727 -0.60 -2.14 56.14
C ILE A 727 -0.96 -3.16 55.08
N ALA A 728 0.00 -3.99 54.68
CA ALA A 728 -0.17 -5.06 53.71
C ALA A 728 -1.04 -6.22 54.28
N ASP A 729 -1.55 -7.06 53.38
CA ASP A 729 -2.25 -8.30 53.67
C ASP A 729 -1.36 -9.41 54.26
N ARG A 730 -0.03 -9.24 54.20
CA ARG A 730 0.97 -10.23 54.60
C ARG A 730 2.17 -9.60 55.29
N ASN A 731 2.90 -10.41 56.05
CA ASN A 731 4.16 -10.00 56.66
C ASN A 731 5.24 -9.80 55.57
N LEU A 732 6.09 -8.80 55.77
CA LEU A 732 7.13 -8.43 54.80
C LEU A 732 8.52 -8.56 55.42
N THR A 733 9.55 -8.64 54.59
CA THR A 733 10.93 -8.54 55.08
C THR A 733 11.20 -7.11 55.51
N ALA A 734 11.50 -6.89 56.80
CA ALA A 734 11.75 -5.57 57.34
C ALA A 734 12.95 -4.89 56.66
N ARG A 735 12.81 -3.61 56.33
CA ARG A 735 13.85 -2.75 55.74
C ARG A 735 13.79 -1.36 56.36
N SER A 736 14.84 -0.98 57.09
CA SER A 736 15.02 0.38 57.61
C SER A 736 15.69 1.27 56.56
N SER A 737 15.05 2.37 56.17
CA SER A 737 15.55 3.33 55.18
C SER A 737 16.00 2.70 53.84
N PRO A 738 15.11 1.98 53.14
CA PRO A 738 15.47 1.31 51.89
C PRO A 738 15.74 2.32 50.76
N THR A 739 16.97 2.34 50.23
CA THR A 739 17.32 3.15 49.04
C THR A 739 16.79 2.51 47.76
N ASN A 740 16.18 3.34 46.90
CA ASN A 740 15.57 2.97 45.63
C ASN A 740 14.45 1.93 45.71
N TRP A 741 13.68 1.93 46.80
CA TRP A 741 12.45 1.15 46.91
C TRP A 741 11.24 2.06 46.75
N PHE A 742 10.31 1.61 45.92
CA PHE A 742 9.12 2.35 45.56
C PHE A 742 7.88 1.52 45.80
N LEU A 743 6.84 2.16 46.33
CA LEU A 743 5.51 1.63 46.50
C LEU A 743 4.64 2.06 45.32
N TYR A 744 4.05 1.10 44.65
CA TYR A 744 3.04 1.29 43.61
C TYR A 744 1.68 0.91 44.18
N VAL A 745 0.71 1.84 44.12
CA VAL A 745 -0.67 1.65 44.59
C VAL A 745 -1.63 2.37 43.66
N TYR A 746 -2.84 1.85 43.50
CA TYR A 746 -3.89 2.58 42.78
C TYR A 746 -4.36 3.79 43.59
N GLY A 747 -4.47 4.94 42.92
CA GLY A 747 -5.17 6.11 43.48
C GLY A 747 -6.67 6.07 43.14
N PRO A 748 -7.45 7.06 43.61
CA PRO A 748 -8.88 7.18 43.30
C PRO A 748 -9.19 7.28 41.79
N SER A 749 -8.21 7.67 40.99
CA SER A 749 -8.29 7.73 39.52
C SER A 749 -8.17 6.36 38.84
N GLY A 750 -7.89 5.28 39.58
CA GLY A 750 -7.67 3.94 39.01
C GLY A 750 -6.31 3.76 38.32
N VAL A 751 -5.43 4.76 38.40
CA VAL A 751 -4.06 4.73 37.86
C VAL A 751 -3.06 4.44 38.99
N ALA A 752 -2.03 3.64 38.70
CA ALA A 752 -0.98 3.33 39.65
C ALA A 752 -0.07 4.54 39.90
N ASN A 753 0.03 4.94 41.16
CA ASN A 753 0.90 6.00 41.64
C ASN A 753 2.14 5.41 42.30
N LYS A 754 3.29 6.06 42.08
CA LYS A 754 4.59 5.67 42.64
C LYS A 754 4.99 6.57 43.79
N PHE A 755 5.38 5.98 44.91
CA PHE A 755 5.83 6.67 46.11
C PHE A 755 7.16 6.12 46.62
N SER A 756 8.06 6.98 47.04
CA SER A 756 9.32 6.57 47.68
C SER A 756 9.07 6.00 49.08
N ILE A 757 9.68 4.85 49.40
CA ILE A 757 9.47 4.17 50.69
C ILE A 757 10.46 4.69 51.74
N SER A 758 9.95 5.03 52.94
CA SER A 758 10.77 5.42 54.09
C SER A 758 11.16 4.23 54.97
N SER A 759 10.25 3.27 55.17
CA SER A 759 10.55 2.03 55.90
C SER A 759 9.53 0.92 55.60
N ILE A 760 9.98 -0.33 55.72
CA ILE A 760 9.14 -1.53 55.68
C ILE A 760 9.35 -2.27 57.00
N ARG A 761 8.25 -2.62 57.67
CA ARG A 761 8.28 -3.39 58.93
C ARG A 761 7.86 -4.84 58.71
N SER A 762 8.24 -5.71 59.64
CA SER A 762 7.91 -7.14 59.58
C SER A 762 6.41 -7.42 59.71
N ASP A 763 5.66 -6.52 60.34
CA ASP A 763 4.20 -6.56 60.48
C ASP A 763 3.43 -6.17 59.19
N GLY A 764 4.14 -5.97 58.08
CA GLY A 764 3.54 -5.56 56.80
C GLY A 764 3.28 -4.05 56.68
N THR A 765 3.68 -3.24 57.67
CA THR A 765 3.58 -1.77 57.55
C THR A 765 4.61 -1.23 56.58
N ILE A 766 4.15 -0.59 55.51
CA ILE A 766 4.97 0.17 54.55
C ILE A 766 4.70 1.65 54.80
N ARG A 767 5.75 2.40 55.14
CA ARG A 767 5.70 3.86 55.27
C ARG A 767 6.35 4.50 54.05
N ILE A 768 5.72 5.54 53.51
CA ILE A 768 6.29 6.34 52.42
C ILE A 768 7.03 7.57 52.97
N ILE A 769 7.76 8.25 52.10
CA ILE A 769 8.28 9.59 52.33
C ILE A 769 7.18 10.58 51.96
N GLY A 770 6.81 11.48 52.86
CA GLY A 770 5.69 12.42 52.65
C GLY A 770 4.32 11.82 52.98
N THR A 771 3.29 12.18 52.21
CA THR A 771 1.90 11.71 52.37
C THR A 771 1.32 11.34 51.01
N PHE A 772 0.25 10.53 50.99
CA PHE A 772 -0.41 10.15 49.73
C PHE A 772 -1.20 11.30 49.07
N GLY A 773 -1.57 12.33 49.83
CA GLY A 773 -2.33 13.49 49.33
C GLY A 773 -3.65 13.10 48.65
N SER A 774 -3.93 13.70 47.49
CA SER A 774 -5.10 13.40 46.65
C SER A 774 -5.08 12.00 46.02
N ASN A 775 -3.93 11.32 46.05
CA ASN A 775 -3.73 9.99 45.48
C ASN A 775 -3.78 8.88 46.55
N ARG A 776 -4.49 9.14 47.65
CA ARG A 776 -4.65 8.19 48.76
C ARG A 776 -5.32 6.89 48.26
N PRO A 777 -4.69 5.72 48.43
CA PRO A 777 -5.27 4.44 48.05
C PRO A 777 -6.42 4.06 49.00
N SER A 778 -7.23 3.09 48.59
CA SER A 778 -8.31 2.51 49.39
C SER A 778 -7.92 1.15 49.97
N THR A 779 -8.69 0.70 50.96
CA THR A 779 -8.57 -0.69 51.45
C THR A 779 -8.98 -1.64 50.34
N MET A 780 -8.35 -2.82 50.26
CA MET A 780 -8.46 -3.82 49.18
C MET A 780 -7.81 -3.45 47.84
N ASP A 781 -7.30 -2.23 47.66
CA ASP A 781 -6.52 -1.89 46.46
C ASP A 781 -5.23 -2.72 46.40
N MET A 782 -4.75 -2.91 45.18
CA MET A 782 -3.47 -3.60 44.95
C MET A 782 -2.31 -2.72 45.39
N TRP A 783 -1.33 -3.33 46.04
CA TRP A 783 -0.04 -2.73 46.33
C TRP A 783 1.09 -3.58 45.74
N ALA A 784 2.17 -2.92 45.38
CA ALA A 784 3.37 -3.54 44.86
C ALA A 784 4.60 -2.77 45.34
N ILE A 785 5.65 -3.47 45.76
CA ILE A 785 6.96 -2.87 46.07
C ILE A 785 7.97 -3.27 45.01
N VAL A 786 8.67 -2.28 44.47
CA VAL A 786 9.71 -2.47 43.46
C VAL A 786 11.00 -1.86 43.96
N LYS A 787 12.09 -2.61 43.83
CA LYS A 787 13.44 -2.07 43.96
C LYS A 787 13.92 -1.62 42.59
N GLU A 788 14.13 -0.34 42.40
CA GLU A 788 14.69 0.21 41.15
C GLU A 788 16.20 0.38 41.33
N ASN A 789 17.00 -0.63 40.99
CA ASN A 789 18.46 -0.49 41.08
C ASN A 789 19.06 -0.18 39.71
N PRO A 790 19.71 0.99 39.50
CA PRO A 790 20.35 1.31 38.23
C PRO A 790 21.56 0.41 37.91
N THR A 791 22.14 -0.27 38.90
CA THR A 791 23.44 -0.97 38.74
C THR A 791 23.37 -2.50 38.84
N ILE A 792 22.27 -3.09 39.34
CA ILE A 792 22.16 -4.55 39.55
C ILE A 792 20.94 -5.10 38.81
N GLN A 793 21.21 -5.89 37.77
CA GLN A 793 20.23 -6.43 36.80
C GLN A 793 19.29 -7.52 37.35
N LEU A 794 19.49 -7.95 38.59
CA LEU A 794 18.61 -8.89 39.31
C LEU A 794 17.33 -8.24 39.86
N ALA A 795 17.26 -6.90 39.86
CA ALA A 795 16.07 -6.13 40.24
C ALA A 795 15.60 -5.24 39.08
N LYS A 796 15.70 -5.72 37.83
CA LYS A 796 15.02 -5.08 36.70
C LYS A 796 13.51 -5.25 36.90
N GLU A 797 12.78 -4.16 36.72
CA GLU A 797 11.33 -4.06 36.88
C GLU A 797 10.63 -5.31 36.28
N PRO A 798 9.76 -6.03 37.02
CA PRO A 798 8.99 -7.12 36.45
C PRO A 798 7.83 -6.56 35.62
N MET A 799 8.16 -5.63 34.72
CA MET A 799 7.23 -5.01 33.80
C MET A 799 7.09 -5.90 32.58
N TYR A 800 5.85 -6.17 32.22
CA TYR A 800 5.49 -6.90 31.04
C TYR A 800 4.47 -6.10 30.26
N ARG A 801 4.68 -5.96 28.96
CA ARG A 801 3.71 -5.34 28.07
C ARG A 801 2.73 -6.39 27.57
N VAL A 802 1.45 -6.13 27.73
CA VAL A 802 0.38 -7.00 27.28
C VAL A 802 0.41 -7.12 25.76
N GLN A 803 0.29 -8.34 25.28
CA GLN A 803 0.26 -8.68 23.86
C GLN A 803 -1.13 -9.06 23.41
N THR A 804 -1.70 -10.00 24.15
CA THR A 804 -3.00 -10.56 23.83
C THR A 804 -3.76 -10.78 25.11
N ILE A 805 -5.05 -10.51 25.04
CA ILE A 805 -6.00 -10.80 26.10
C ILE A 805 -7.05 -11.68 25.45
N LYS A 806 -7.30 -12.83 26.06
CA LYS A 806 -8.30 -13.79 25.60
C LYS A 806 -9.35 -13.95 26.68
N GLU A 807 -10.61 -13.67 26.34
CA GLU A 807 -11.74 -14.00 27.20
C GLU A 807 -12.05 -15.51 27.12
N ASN A 808 -12.22 -16.15 28.26
CA ASN A 808 -12.41 -17.61 28.34
C ASN A 808 -13.89 -18.04 28.40
N GLY A 809 -14.84 -17.10 28.39
CA GLY A 809 -16.28 -17.37 28.43
C GLY A 809 -16.85 -17.69 29.83
N ASP A 810 -16.02 -17.65 30.87
CA ASP A 810 -16.34 -17.87 32.28
C ASP A 810 -16.08 -16.63 33.14
N ASN A 811 -16.10 -15.43 32.54
CA ASN A 811 -15.67 -14.16 33.13
C ASN A 811 -14.19 -14.15 33.59
N THR A 812 -13.36 -15.06 33.11
CA THR A 812 -11.91 -15.01 33.26
C THR A 812 -11.22 -14.63 31.97
N TYR A 813 -10.06 -14.00 32.11
CA TYR A 813 -9.23 -13.56 31.00
C TYR A 813 -7.85 -14.17 31.11
N THR A 814 -7.34 -14.71 30.00
CA THR A 814 -5.95 -15.12 29.86
C THR A 814 -5.15 -13.99 29.25
N VAL A 815 -4.14 -13.53 29.99
CA VAL A 815 -3.25 -12.46 29.59
C VAL A 815 -1.91 -13.07 29.21
N ILE A 816 -1.41 -12.68 28.03
CA ILE A 816 -0.05 -12.98 27.59
C ILE A 816 0.67 -11.64 27.44
N ALA A 817 1.84 -11.53 28.05
CA ALA A 817 2.60 -10.29 28.07
C ALA A 817 4.10 -10.57 27.91
N ILE A 818 4.84 -9.69 27.25
CA ILE A 818 6.30 -9.81 27.12
C ILE A 818 7.02 -8.91 28.09
N LYS A 819 8.24 -9.29 28.47
CA LYS A 819 9.14 -8.44 29.24
C LYS A 819 9.40 -7.09 28.57
N TYR A 820 9.05 -6.03 29.30
CA TYR A 820 9.26 -4.65 28.92
C TYR A 820 10.50 -4.10 29.66
N ASP A 821 11.46 -3.55 28.91
CA ASP A 821 12.66 -2.93 29.47
C ASP A 821 12.78 -1.50 28.91
N LYS A 822 12.88 -0.51 29.81
CA LYS A 822 13.02 0.91 29.43
C LYS A 822 14.34 1.19 28.74
N SER A 823 15.41 0.43 29.05
CA SER A 823 16.73 0.63 28.43
C SER A 823 16.73 0.31 26.94
N LYS A 824 15.71 -0.42 26.46
CA LYS A 824 15.49 -0.68 25.03
C LYS A 824 15.44 0.63 24.24
N PHE A 825 14.64 1.59 24.72
CA PHE A 825 14.40 2.84 24.00
C PHE A 825 15.60 3.77 24.07
N ASP A 826 16.34 3.75 25.18
CA ASP A 826 17.59 4.51 25.34
C ASP A 826 18.64 4.06 24.32
N PHE A 827 18.73 2.75 24.03
CA PHE A 827 19.60 2.23 22.97
C PHE A 827 19.11 2.60 21.57
N VAL A 828 17.80 2.50 21.32
CA VAL A 828 17.20 2.82 20.01
C VAL A 828 17.46 4.28 19.62
N ASP A 829 17.26 5.19 20.57
CA ASP A 829 17.41 6.63 20.34
C ASP A 829 18.84 7.14 20.64
N GLY A 830 19.74 6.31 21.17
CA GLY A 830 21.02 6.71 21.78
C GLY A 830 22.21 7.03 20.87
N GLY A 831 22.02 7.23 19.56
CA GLY A 831 23.11 7.59 18.63
C GLY A 831 24.23 6.53 18.49
N SER A 832 25.23 6.75 17.63
CA SER A 832 26.23 5.74 17.21
C SER A 832 27.08 5.08 18.31
N GLY A 833 27.11 5.62 19.53
CA GLY A 833 27.86 5.09 20.67
C GLY A 833 27.04 4.36 21.75
N ALA A 834 25.72 4.20 21.56
CA ALA A 834 24.91 3.43 22.50
C ALA A 834 25.19 1.93 22.37
N GLU A 835 25.61 1.29 23.46
CA GLU A 835 25.78 -0.16 23.54
C GLU A 835 24.61 -0.80 24.30
N LEU A 836 24.16 -1.97 23.86
CA LEU A 836 23.25 -2.77 24.67
C LEU A 836 24.00 -3.26 25.89
N THR A 837 23.62 -2.80 27.08
CA THR A 837 24.14 -3.37 28.33
C THR A 837 23.52 -4.76 28.52
N ALA A 838 24.07 -5.75 27.81
CA ALA A 838 23.68 -7.14 27.95
C ALA A 838 24.03 -7.58 29.36
N ALA A 839 23.02 -8.05 30.08
CA ALA A 839 23.18 -8.34 31.47
C ALA A 839 24.19 -9.47 31.74
N SER A 840 25.27 -9.16 32.45
CA SER A 840 26.27 -10.11 32.94
C SER A 840 25.70 -10.81 34.17
N TYR A 841 24.99 -11.90 33.93
CA TYR A 841 24.40 -12.72 34.98
C TYR A 841 25.44 -13.73 35.50
N THR A 842 26.01 -13.45 36.67
CA THR A 842 26.58 -14.50 37.53
C THR A 842 25.68 -14.65 38.74
N THR A 843 24.53 -15.32 38.57
CA THR A 843 23.65 -15.61 39.70
C THR A 843 24.06 -16.94 40.31
N ARG A 844 24.64 -16.93 41.52
CA ARG A 844 24.67 -18.12 42.39
C ARG A 844 23.24 -18.39 42.85
N TYR A 845 22.65 -19.49 42.41
CA TYR A 845 21.38 -19.97 42.94
C TYR A 845 21.60 -20.56 44.34
N SER A 846 21.51 -19.70 45.36
CA SER A 846 21.44 -20.01 46.80
C SER A 846 22.68 -20.58 47.50
N SER A 847 22.85 -20.21 48.77
CA SER A 847 23.61 -20.96 49.79
C SER A 847 22.65 -21.50 50.86
N GLY A 848 21.58 -22.16 50.42
CA GLY A 848 20.60 -22.79 51.32
C GLY A 848 20.81 -24.31 51.34
N SER A 849 20.96 -24.91 52.52
CA SER A 849 21.24 -26.34 52.73
C SER A 849 20.10 -27.31 52.39
N ASN A 850 19.01 -26.86 51.75
CA ASN A 850 17.80 -27.67 51.53
C ASN A 850 17.25 -27.64 50.09
N ILE A 851 18.09 -27.49 49.06
CA ILE A 851 17.65 -27.81 47.69
C ILE A 851 17.93 -29.29 47.42
N THR A 852 16.92 -30.14 47.64
CA THR A 852 16.96 -31.52 47.13
C THR A 852 16.61 -31.50 45.65
N ILE A 853 17.63 -31.39 44.79
CA ILE A 853 17.46 -31.65 43.35
C ILE A 853 17.35 -33.17 43.19
N LYS A 854 16.14 -33.68 42.89
CA LYS A 854 15.98 -35.10 42.55
C LYS A 854 16.71 -35.37 41.23
N ARG A 855 17.78 -36.17 41.30
CA ARG A 855 18.64 -36.55 40.18
C ARG A 855 17.89 -37.25 39.03
N SER A 856 16.68 -37.75 39.28
CA SER A 856 15.85 -38.48 38.31
C SER A 856 15.13 -37.61 37.27
N SER A 857 15.11 -36.28 37.43
CA SER A 857 14.39 -35.36 36.51
C SER A 857 15.30 -34.47 35.66
N LEU A 858 16.61 -34.71 35.66
CA LEU A 858 17.58 -33.99 34.81
C LEU A 858 18.18 -34.94 33.78
N GLN A 859 17.56 -35.02 32.60
CA GLN A 859 18.22 -35.60 31.43
C GLN A 859 18.97 -34.50 30.68
N PHE A 860 20.26 -34.33 30.99
CA PHE A 860 21.18 -33.67 30.08
C PHE A 860 21.91 -34.74 29.29
N GLN A 861 21.66 -34.84 27.99
CA GLN A 861 22.60 -35.51 27.08
C GLN A 861 23.71 -34.51 26.73
N LEU A 862 24.86 -34.66 27.39
CA LEU A 862 26.10 -34.09 26.89
C LEU A 862 26.51 -34.88 25.65
N ARG A 863 26.30 -34.31 24.47
CA ARG A 863 27.02 -34.76 23.27
C ARG A 863 28.46 -34.27 23.40
N THR A 864 29.36 -35.15 23.85
CA THR A 864 30.79 -34.95 23.63
C THR A 864 31.04 -34.94 22.11
N PRO A 865 31.75 -33.95 21.57
CA PRO A 865 32.21 -34.04 20.19
C PRO A 865 33.27 -35.14 20.14
N GLU A 866 32.95 -36.25 19.45
CA GLU A 866 33.98 -37.16 18.98
C GLU A 866 34.86 -36.43 17.96
N ARG A 867 36.14 -36.78 18.03
CA ARG A 867 37.26 -36.15 17.35
C ARG A 867 37.35 -36.51 15.89
#